data_AF-A0A371MA36-F1
#
_entry.id   AF-A0A371MA36-F1
#
_cell.length_a   1.000
_cell.length_b   1.000
_cell.length_c   1.000
_cell.angle_alpha   90.00
_cell.angle_beta   90.00
_cell.angle_gamma   90.00
#
_symmetry.space_group_name_H-M   'P 1'
#
loop_
_entity.id
_entity.type
_entity.pdbx_description
1 polymer ?
#
loop_
_entity_poly.entity_id
_entity_poly.type
_entity_poly.pdbx_seq_one_letter_code
_entity_poly.pdbx_strand_id
1 'polypeptide(L)'
;MRYATALLSRWSRREWLSIAVVAVTTAFLLGSALLLLTAATYTGTLSSDLSSSATVTYEQSYDDAVAAASADEVVIAVTTVSLPDGETHRVVGIPPDAPRTISGASVSWQAATLPRPPKDGVSAPVSTVHRVALAGPDNTVSTSVSPHRVDETLFPESWYVADTDTVQRLGTSGALVFDTGSSNAPSSPTTVPLIAALPFLAGGITQVVRTLSVAAFAGGLLILVVVYNVTKMSIRDRTRLIGVARATGASPQRILSIILGRVLSLTFVGVALGYALGVIVTNGVVNAATYVGLPVSIQTNVTADIAFSLIGIAGFLLVMGLLAGVLAALPVVRGDPRFDQTHRATSRWPQPIRRFQAVASPTLVDWRAFTPTAATLAVFMLIILLTGSIGGALAPLATTSSGTVVESGAAHPLNSRIDENYATVLRSYGITASPEVIYAQTRGRAPYLVRGANYTAFSSVTDASLVAGTAPQRADEAVVGTDLARTLGLEVGETVTLGGSVTPGVRRVTIVGTFTGSGVTNDQLVVPLETTQPLATGPGTVHLIRTRNASSRLASLQNRSSGLLVTSLSGPSEVRTNATYRFGATVRNLGSTTASETVTVRAGNRTLERDVTLGSDESTRISFETSFQTAGTYELATDGVTRSVTVYRPNTLQLPSEYPTRAPPGSTLVVPATTPNESVVSGVTVTLDGRSATTDARGGVPIRVPEEPGMYTLRLSKDGYVAEEHTLTVERGAPQRLGGRLTVSPSTGSRLTNPTVTARVANPWGRFLVRNLTLVSPGGTQTRTVELTAGNVSEIELSASEVGLGDDPPPGSYDLRLVVDGTVISTATYRVTGDERVAATLSSRGEYTEGTGIGRAIENVFGNVQLLFVVLVSLAGLSTIGGTTATFAQAVHANRRVIGIYRATGASRRRVLALLAADAVRLAIPAAVLSFGLAAALLWVLARVDVLVVFGIRLAVPVTPLLVGVSALGAVCLAVCSAVIAATPFVRFDVGRLLHR
;
A
#
# COMPACT_ATOMS: atom_id res chain seq x y z
N MET A 1 -49.06 -44.42 -28.33
CA MET A 1 -48.15 -43.93 -27.26
C MET A 1 -46.67 -44.30 -27.42
N ARG A 2 -46.24 -45.20 -28.33
CA ARG A 2 -44.83 -45.61 -28.51
C ARG A 2 -43.88 -44.59 -29.17
N TYR A 3 -44.39 -43.56 -29.84
CA TYR A 3 -43.54 -42.61 -30.58
C TYR A 3 -42.88 -41.55 -29.67
N ALA A 4 -43.56 -41.13 -28.59
CA ALA A 4 -43.05 -40.13 -27.65
C ALA A 4 -41.83 -40.64 -26.87
N THR A 5 -41.88 -41.88 -26.38
CA THR A 5 -40.74 -42.53 -25.71
C THR A 5 -39.56 -42.74 -26.65
N ALA A 6 -39.80 -43.18 -27.91
CA ALA A 6 -38.74 -43.29 -28.91
C ALA A 6 -38.12 -41.93 -29.30
N LEU A 7 -38.91 -40.85 -29.30
CA LEU A 7 -38.45 -39.48 -29.54
C LEU A 7 -37.84 -38.81 -28.31
N LEU A 8 -37.95 -39.37 -27.11
CA LEU A 8 -37.33 -38.81 -25.90
C LEU A 8 -36.02 -39.53 -25.55
N SER A 9 -35.96 -40.87 -25.65
CA SER A 9 -34.84 -41.66 -25.08
C SER A 9 -33.74 -42.08 -26.05
N ARG A 10 -33.99 -42.15 -27.36
CA ARG A 10 -32.96 -42.58 -28.34
C ARG A 10 -32.11 -41.41 -28.81
N TRP A 11 -31.05 -41.08 -28.08
CA TRP A 11 -30.06 -40.08 -28.51
C TRP A 11 -29.14 -40.61 -29.58
N SER A 12 -28.94 -39.82 -30.62
CA SER A 12 -27.96 -40.08 -31.67
C SER A 12 -26.53 -39.80 -31.17
N ARG A 13 -25.51 -40.35 -31.85
CA ARG A 13 -24.11 -40.00 -31.58
C ARG A 13 -23.84 -38.48 -31.64
N ARG A 14 -24.63 -37.73 -32.43
CA ARG A 14 -24.52 -36.26 -32.55
C ARG A 14 -25.04 -35.54 -31.32
N GLU A 15 -26.13 -36.02 -30.72
CA GLU A 15 -26.68 -35.47 -29.49
C GLU A 15 -25.74 -35.77 -28.30
N TRP A 16 -25.12 -36.94 -28.26
CA TRP A 16 -24.05 -37.24 -27.29
C TRP A 16 -22.85 -36.30 -27.41
N LEU A 17 -22.42 -35.98 -28.62
CA LEU A 17 -21.35 -35.01 -28.86
C LEU A 17 -21.76 -33.61 -28.34
N SER A 18 -23.04 -33.25 -28.49
CA SER A 18 -23.58 -31.98 -28.01
C SER A 18 -23.66 -31.93 -26.48
N ILE A 19 -24.05 -33.04 -25.84
CA ILE A 19 -23.98 -33.21 -24.38
C ILE A 19 -22.55 -33.00 -23.89
N ALA A 20 -21.57 -33.59 -24.56
CA ALA A 20 -20.16 -33.42 -24.21
C ALA A 20 -19.72 -31.95 -24.33
N VAL A 21 -20.13 -31.22 -25.37
CA VAL A 21 -19.85 -29.78 -25.48
C VAL A 21 -20.49 -29.00 -24.34
N VAL A 22 -21.78 -29.19 -24.09
CA VAL A 22 -22.49 -28.54 -22.98
C VAL A 22 -21.82 -28.86 -21.65
N ALA A 23 -21.37 -30.10 -21.44
CA ALA A 23 -20.65 -30.52 -20.26
C ALA A 23 -19.30 -29.81 -20.10
N VAL A 24 -18.46 -29.73 -21.13
CA VAL A 24 -17.16 -29.04 -21.03
C VAL A 24 -17.34 -27.54 -20.83
N THR A 25 -18.28 -26.90 -21.53
CA THR A 25 -18.59 -25.47 -21.33
C THR A 25 -19.12 -25.20 -19.92
N THR A 26 -19.99 -26.07 -19.42
CA THR A 26 -20.53 -25.96 -18.06
C THR A 26 -19.46 -26.22 -17.01
N ALA A 27 -18.58 -27.20 -17.22
CA ALA A 27 -17.44 -27.50 -16.35
C ALA A 27 -16.50 -26.31 -16.24
N PHE A 28 -16.20 -25.66 -17.37
CA PHE A 28 -15.43 -24.43 -17.39
C PHE A 28 -16.12 -23.33 -16.56
N LEU A 29 -17.38 -23.00 -16.84
CA LEU A 29 -18.07 -21.90 -16.17
C LEU A 29 -18.23 -22.14 -14.65
N LEU A 30 -18.70 -23.33 -14.26
CA LEU A 30 -18.93 -23.66 -12.86
C LEU A 30 -17.62 -23.89 -12.10
N GLY A 31 -16.60 -24.49 -12.73
CA GLY A 31 -15.27 -24.62 -12.13
C GLY A 31 -14.59 -23.27 -11.92
N SER A 32 -14.71 -22.36 -12.89
CA SER A 32 -14.22 -20.97 -12.76
C SER A 32 -14.96 -20.20 -11.67
N ALA A 33 -16.30 -20.32 -11.63
CA ALA A 33 -17.11 -19.69 -10.59
C ALA A 33 -16.78 -20.25 -9.21
N LEU A 34 -16.59 -21.56 -9.08
CA LEU A 34 -16.19 -22.21 -7.82
C LEU A 34 -14.84 -21.65 -7.33
N LEU A 35 -13.80 -21.62 -8.17
CA LEU A 35 -12.48 -21.09 -7.79
C LEU A 35 -12.56 -19.66 -7.26
N LEU A 36 -13.33 -18.81 -7.93
CA LEU A 36 -13.45 -17.39 -7.57
C LEU A 36 -14.32 -17.16 -6.34
N LEU A 37 -15.41 -17.91 -6.19
CA LEU A 37 -16.27 -17.85 -5.00
C LEU A 37 -15.55 -18.40 -3.77
N THR A 38 -14.75 -19.47 -3.92
CA THR A 38 -13.90 -19.97 -2.84
C THR A 38 -12.84 -18.94 -2.42
N ALA A 39 -12.21 -18.25 -3.38
CA ALA A 39 -11.31 -17.15 -3.08
C ALA A 39 -12.01 -16.00 -2.31
N ALA A 40 -13.29 -15.73 -2.61
CA ALA A 40 -14.08 -14.75 -1.89
C ALA A 40 -14.42 -15.18 -0.45
N THR A 41 -14.72 -16.45 -0.20
CA THR A 41 -15.03 -16.95 1.15
C THR A 41 -13.87 -16.87 2.14
N TYR A 42 -12.62 -16.87 1.66
CA TYR A 42 -11.44 -16.63 2.51
C TYR A 42 -11.41 -15.24 3.14
N THR A 43 -12.13 -14.27 2.56
CA THR A 43 -12.23 -12.90 3.07
C THR A 43 -13.25 -12.79 4.22
N GLY A 44 -14.19 -13.74 4.33
CA GLY A 44 -15.26 -13.71 5.33
C GLY A 44 -14.80 -13.92 6.78
N THR A 45 -13.59 -14.45 6.99
CA THR A 45 -12.98 -14.62 8.31
C THR A 45 -12.62 -13.29 8.98
N LEU A 46 -12.57 -12.18 8.23
CA LEU A 46 -12.38 -10.81 8.73
C LEU A 46 -13.69 -10.14 9.20
N SER A 47 -14.85 -10.80 9.04
CA SER A 47 -16.15 -10.13 9.23
C SER A 47 -16.60 -9.94 10.68
N SER A 48 -16.10 -10.72 11.65
CA SER A 48 -16.52 -10.59 13.05
C SER A 48 -16.05 -9.28 13.68
N ASP A 49 -14.85 -8.82 13.34
CA ASP A 49 -14.18 -7.74 14.06
C ASP A 49 -14.38 -6.36 13.40
N LEU A 50 -14.81 -6.34 12.13
CA LEU A 50 -14.98 -5.13 11.30
C LEU A 50 -16.43 -4.91 10.84
N SER A 51 -17.40 -5.63 11.43
CA SER A 51 -18.82 -5.47 11.11
C SER A 51 -19.37 -4.15 11.69
N SER A 52 -19.32 -3.08 10.89
CA SER A 52 -19.95 -1.79 11.21
C SER A 52 -21.11 -1.52 10.26
N SER A 53 -22.25 -1.10 10.81
CA SER A 53 -23.45 -0.67 10.06
C SER A 53 -23.65 0.83 10.05
N ALA A 54 -22.87 1.57 10.86
CA ALA A 54 -23.03 3.00 11.00
C ALA A 54 -22.35 3.75 9.86
N THR A 55 -23.04 4.78 9.37
CA THR A 55 -22.59 5.57 8.23
C THR A 55 -22.65 7.06 8.54
N VAL A 56 -21.97 7.85 7.73
CA VAL A 56 -22.05 9.30 7.75
C VAL A 56 -22.33 9.82 6.35
N THR A 57 -23.28 10.75 6.26
CA THR A 57 -23.61 11.47 5.03
C THR A 57 -23.30 12.94 5.23
N TYR A 58 -22.67 13.56 4.23
CA TYR A 58 -22.53 15.02 4.23
C TYR A 58 -23.68 15.67 3.46
N GLU A 59 -24.35 16.62 4.11
CA GLU A 59 -25.41 17.45 3.53
C GLU A 59 -24.96 18.91 3.42
N GLN A 60 -25.35 19.57 2.33
CA GLN A 60 -24.96 20.97 2.07
C GLN A 60 -25.74 21.97 2.94
N SER A 61 -26.89 21.57 3.47
CA SER A 61 -27.78 22.41 4.28
C SER A 61 -28.01 21.74 5.63
N TYR A 62 -27.69 22.46 6.71
CA TYR A 62 -27.92 21.97 8.06
C TYR A 62 -29.42 21.88 8.39
N ASP A 63 -30.20 22.89 8.00
CA ASP A 63 -31.63 22.93 8.30
C ASP A 63 -32.40 21.82 7.59
N ASP A 64 -32.06 21.54 6.32
CA ASP A 64 -32.67 20.44 5.56
C ASP A 64 -32.28 19.08 6.16
N ALA A 65 -31.03 18.93 6.61
CA ALA A 65 -30.56 17.71 7.26
C ALA A 65 -31.30 17.45 8.58
N VAL A 66 -31.52 18.48 9.40
CA VAL A 66 -32.32 18.37 10.63
C VAL A 66 -33.77 18.04 10.33
N ALA A 67 -34.36 18.65 9.29
CA ALA A 67 -35.74 18.38 8.89
C ALA A 67 -35.96 16.96 8.35
N ALA A 68 -34.94 16.37 7.71
CA ALA A 68 -34.99 15.02 7.14
C ALA A 68 -34.57 13.91 8.13
N ALA A 69 -33.88 14.25 9.22
CA ALA A 69 -33.31 13.27 10.15
C ALA A 69 -34.37 12.44 10.87
N SER A 70 -34.11 11.14 10.96
CA SER A 70 -34.85 10.16 11.74
C SER A 70 -34.34 10.08 13.19
N ALA A 71 -35.07 9.36 14.06
CA ALA A 71 -34.72 9.26 15.48
C ALA A 71 -33.38 8.55 15.76
N ASP A 72 -32.88 7.73 14.83
CA ASP A 72 -31.61 6.99 14.94
C ASP A 72 -30.43 7.76 14.29
N GLU A 73 -30.68 8.97 13.77
CA GLU A 73 -29.68 9.81 13.12
C GLU A 73 -29.26 10.98 14.01
N VAL A 74 -27.97 11.27 14.01
CA VAL A 74 -27.38 12.40 14.74
C VAL A 74 -26.85 13.41 13.74
N VAL A 75 -27.40 14.62 13.75
CA VAL A 75 -27.02 15.70 12.83
C VAL A 75 -26.01 16.62 13.49
N ILE A 76 -24.79 16.67 12.95
CA ILE A 76 -23.70 17.52 13.45
C ILE A 76 -23.52 18.70 12.50
N ALA A 77 -23.70 19.92 13.02
CA ALA A 77 -23.50 21.14 12.24
C ALA A 77 -22.02 21.29 11.86
N VAL A 78 -21.75 21.75 10.63
CA VAL A 78 -20.39 22.01 10.16
C VAL A 78 -20.30 23.44 9.67
N THR A 79 -19.19 24.10 10.01
CA THR A 79 -18.81 25.38 9.42
C THR A 79 -17.30 25.45 9.18
N THR A 80 -16.88 26.43 8.40
CA THR A 80 -15.47 26.80 8.23
C THR A 80 -15.28 28.20 8.79
N VAL A 81 -14.29 28.36 9.66
CA VAL A 81 -13.92 29.65 10.25
C VAL A 81 -12.53 30.06 9.79
N SER A 82 -12.32 31.38 9.67
CA SER A 82 -10.99 31.96 9.44
C SER A 82 -10.49 32.61 10.73
N LEU A 83 -9.21 32.40 11.05
CA LEU A 83 -8.51 33.11 12.10
C LEU A 83 -7.94 34.45 11.58
N PRO A 84 -7.54 35.38 12.47
CA PRO A 84 -6.98 36.67 12.08
C PRO A 84 -5.69 36.61 11.26
N ASP A 85 -4.95 35.50 11.35
CA ASP A 85 -3.75 35.21 10.54
C ASP A 85 -4.07 34.69 9.12
N GLY A 86 -5.35 34.47 8.83
CA GLY A 86 -5.84 33.97 7.54
C GLY A 86 -5.93 32.45 7.46
N GLU A 87 -5.58 31.70 8.52
CA GLU A 87 -5.75 30.24 8.52
C GLU A 87 -7.24 29.86 8.64
N THR A 88 -7.65 28.82 7.90
CA THR A 88 -9.03 28.34 7.90
C THR A 88 -9.13 26.98 8.59
N HIS A 89 -10.08 26.84 9.50
CA HIS A 89 -10.35 25.59 10.21
C HIS A 89 -11.82 25.18 10.10
N ARG A 90 -12.06 23.87 10.12
CA ARG A 90 -13.41 23.33 10.20
C ARG A 90 -13.84 23.25 11.66
N VAL A 91 -15.05 23.72 11.94
CA VAL A 91 -15.68 23.63 13.27
C VAL A 91 -16.89 22.71 13.17
N VAL A 92 -16.98 21.75 14.09
CA VAL A 92 -18.14 20.86 14.24
C VAL A 92 -18.93 21.23 15.49
N GLY A 93 -20.25 21.31 15.33
CA GLY A 93 -21.22 21.64 16.37
C GLY A 93 -21.86 20.35 16.88
N ILE A 94 -21.50 19.93 18.09
CA ILE A 94 -22.03 18.71 18.69
C ILE A 94 -23.37 19.03 19.36
N PRO A 95 -24.46 18.29 19.05
CA PRO A 95 -25.73 18.43 19.74
C PRO A 95 -25.65 17.99 21.22
N PRO A 96 -26.39 18.62 22.14
CA PRO A 96 -26.35 18.28 23.56
C PRO A 96 -26.87 16.86 23.87
N ASP A 97 -27.73 16.33 23.00
CA ASP A 97 -28.34 15.01 23.04
C ASP A 97 -27.56 13.95 22.24
N ALA A 98 -26.44 14.32 21.59
CA ALA A 98 -25.63 13.38 20.83
C ALA A 98 -25.08 12.24 21.73
N PRO A 99 -25.17 10.97 21.28
CA PRO A 99 -24.63 9.85 22.03
C PRO A 99 -23.11 9.98 22.15
N ARG A 100 -22.55 9.65 23.32
CA ARG A 100 -21.09 9.71 23.51
C ARG A 100 -20.34 8.74 22.60
N THR A 101 -20.95 7.58 22.33
CA THR A 101 -20.35 6.49 21.57
C THR A 101 -21.35 5.92 20.57
N ILE A 102 -20.91 5.71 19.33
CA ILE A 102 -21.71 5.06 18.29
C ILE A 102 -21.37 3.56 18.31
N SER A 103 -22.23 2.76 18.94
CA SER A 103 -22.00 1.32 19.11
C SER A 103 -21.82 0.59 17.77
N GLY A 104 -22.62 0.93 16.76
CA GLY A 104 -22.54 0.35 15.40
C GLY A 104 -21.27 0.69 14.61
N ALA A 105 -20.36 1.52 15.14
CA ALA A 105 -19.05 1.82 14.58
C ALA A 105 -17.89 1.52 15.53
N SER A 106 -18.15 1.01 16.73
CA SER A 106 -17.10 0.74 17.72
C SER A 106 -16.49 -0.64 17.47
N VAL A 107 -15.16 -0.71 17.51
CA VAL A 107 -14.37 -1.95 17.35
C VAL A 107 -13.65 -2.28 18.66
N SER A 108 -13.16 -3.51 18.79
CA SER A 108 -12.58 -4.00 20.06
C SER A 108 -11.36 -3.21 20.53
N TRP A 109 -10.63 -2.58 19.62
CA TRP A 109 -9.47 -1.74 19.94
C TRP A 109 -9.79 -0.24 20.05
N GLN A 110 -10.95 0.23 19.56
CA GLN A 110 -11.27 1.66 19.56
C GLN A 110 -12.79 1.92 19.47
N ALA A 111 -13.30 2.69 20.43
CA ALA A 111 -14.70 3.13 20.44
C ALA A 111 -14.90 4.33 19.50
N ALA A 112 -16.00 4.31 18.73
CA ALA A 112 -16.42 5.43 17.90
C ALA A 112 -17.00 6.55 18.77
N THR A 113 -16.13 7.44 19.27
CA THR A 113 -16.48 8.45 20.27
C THR A 113 -16.70 9.83 19.65
N LEU A 114 -17.82 10.48 20.00
CA LEU A 114 -18.05 11.90 19.70
C LEU A 114 -17.43 12.77 20.82
N PRO A 115 -16.71 13.86 20.48
CA PRO A 115 -16.09 14.72 21.47
C PRO A 115 -17.15 15.48 22.28
N ARG A 116 -16.80 15.85 23.51
CA ARG A 116 -17.63 16.76 24.32
C ARG A 116 -17.15 18.19 24.12
N PRO A 117 -18.00 19.11 23.64
CA PRO A 117 -17.63 20.51 23.57
C PRO A 117 -17.36 21.06 24.99
N PRO A 118 -16.51 22.09 25.11
CA PRO A 118 -16.33 22.79 26.37
C PRO A 118 -17.63 23.53 26.72
N LYS A 119 -17.97 23.63 28.02
CA LYS A 119 -19.19 24.33 28.48
C LYS A 119 -19.31 25.75 27.93
N ASP A 120 -18.16 26.42 27.80
CA ASP A 120 -18.03 27.73 27.20
C ASP A 120 -16.87 27.69 26.21
N GLY A 121 -17.17 27.99 24.95
CA GLY A 121 -16.18 28.25 23.90
C GLY A 121 -15.97 27.12 22.92
N VAL A 122 -14.72 26.93 22.48
CA VAL A 122 -14.35 25.98 21.42
C VAL A 122 -13.13 25.18 21.86
N SER A 123 -13.07 23.90 21.49
CA SER A 123 -11.92 23.05 21.70
C SER A 123 -11.13 22.88 20.40
N ALA A 124 -9.81 23.01 20.45
CA ALA A 124 -8.92 23.06 19.29
C ALA A 124 -7.50 22.55 19.65
N PRO A 125 -6.61 22.30 18.66
CA PRO A 125 -5.28 21.74 18.91
C PRO A 125 -4.31 22.83 19.40
N VAL A 126 -4.59 23.37 20.58
CA VAL A 126 -3.83 24.45 21.23
C VAL A 126 -3.25 23.96 22.54
N SER A 127 -2.09 24.48 22.95
CA SER A 127 -1.43 24.07 24.19
C SER A 127 -1.96 24.79 25.44
N THR A 128 -2.52 25.99 25.25
CA THR A 128 -3.02 26.83 26.34
C THR A 128 -4.31 27.52 25.94
N VAL A 129 -5.14 27.81 26.96
CA VAL A 129 -6.42 28.50 26.76
C VAL A 129 -6.17 29.96 26.42
N HIS A 130 -6.79 30.46 25.35
CA HIS A 130 -6.71 31.86 24.94
C HIS A 130 -7.98 32.30 24.20
N ARG A 131 -8.20 33.61 24.07
CA ARG A 131 -9.33 34.15 23.30
C ARG A 131 -8.95 34.42 21.85
N VAL A 132 -9.82 34.04 20.93
CA VAL A 132 -9.67 34.28 19.50
C VAL A 132 -11.00 34.74 18.91
N ALA A 133 -10.93 35.61 17.90
CA ALA A 133 -12.08 35.94 17.05
C ALA A 133 -12.14 34.95 15.89
N LEU A 134 -13.19 34.13 15.84
CA LEU A 134 -13.44 33.19 14.76
C LEU A 134 -14.41 33.82 13.78
N ALA A 135 -13.97 34.07 12.55
CA ALA A 135 -14.81 34.61 11.49
C ALA A 135 -15.48 33.47 10.70
N GLY A 136 -16.77 33.25 10.93
CA GLY A 136 -17.59 32.33 10.14
C GLY A 136 -18.30 33.01 8.97
N PRO A 137 -19.08 32.26 8.18
CA PRO A 137 -19.79 32.78 7.01
C PRO A 137 -20.76 33.93 7.32
N ASP A 138 -21.47 33.84 8.45
CA ASP A 138 -22.54 34.78 8.80
C ASP A 138 -22.08 35.81 9.84
N ASN A 139 -21.18 35.42 10.75
CA ASN A 139 -20.76 36.28 11.85
C ASN A 139 -19.36 35.96 12.37
N THR A 140 -18.76 36.92 13.08
CA THR A 140 -17.52 36.73 13.83
C THR A 140 -17.81 36.57 15.31
N VAL A 141 -17.38 35.46 15.89
CA VAL A 141 -17.59 35.14 17.32
C VAL A 141 -16.26 35.17 18.05
N SER A 142 -16.14 36.07 19.03
CA SER A 142 -15.00 36.09 19.97
C SER A 142 -15.24 35.08 21.08
N THR A 143 -14.38 34.08 21.20
CA THR A 143 -14.58 32.95 22.11
C THR A 143 -13.28 32.44 22.74
N SER A 144 -13.39 31.66 23.80
CA SER A 144 -12.25 30.99 24.43
C SER A 144 -11.95 29.70 23.68
N VAL A 145 -10.72 29.53 23.22
CA VAL A 145 -10.22 28.31 22.60
C VAL A 145 -9.43 27.54 23.65
N SER A 146 -9.81 26.29 23.89
CA SER A 146 -9.19 25.42 24.89
C SER A 146 -8.58 24.18 24.22
N PRO A 147 -7.53 23.57 24.80
CA PRO A 147 -6.98 22.32 24.28
C PRO A 147 -8.05 21.23 24.15
N HIS A 148 -7.92 20.34 23.15
CA HIS A 148 -8.69 19.09 23.12
C HIS A 148 -8.51 18.32 24.43
N ARG A 149 -9.61 17.75 24.93
CA ARG A 149 -9.51 16.68 25.93
C ARG A 149 -9.02 15.44 25.19
N VAL A 150 -8.07 14.73 25.78
CA VAL A 150 -7.22 13.67 25.17
C VAL A 150 -7.99 12.38 24.84
N ASP A 151 -9.20 12.48 24.31
CA ASP A 151 -10.02 11.34 23.90
C ASP A 151 -9.86 11.15 22.38
N GLU A 152 -9.55 9.93 21.93
CA GLU A 152 -9.59 9.58 20.50
C GLU A 152 -11.04 9.70 20.00
N THR A 153 -11.26 10.61 19.04
CA THR A 153 -12.61 10.91 18.54
C THR A 153 -12.75 10.59 17.06
N LEU A 154 -13.99 10.59 16.57
CA LEU A 154 -14.30 10.39 15.15
C LEU A 154 -13.71 11.49 14.24
N PHE A 155 -13.41 12.66 14.78
CA PHE A 155 -12.91 13.82 14.04
C PHE A 155 -11.39 13.92 14.11
N PRO A 156 -10.72 14.49 13.09
CA PRO A 156 -9.29 14.76 13.17
C PRO A 156 -9.00 15.86 14.21
N GLU A 157 -7.82 15.82 14.82
CA GLU A 157 -7.38 16.81 15.81
C GLU A 157 -7.34 18.25 15.26
N SER A 158 -7.21 18.41 13.94
CA SER A 158 -7.24 19.73 13.29
C SER A 158 -8.62 20.40 13.29
N TRP A 159 -9.69 19.64 13.57
CA TRP A 159 -11.05 20.19 13.61
C TRP A 159 -11.37 20.75 15.00
N TYR A 160 -12.03 21.90 14.97
CA TYR A 160 -12.48 22.60 16.16
C TYR A 160 -13.83 22.03 16.59
N VAL A 161 -14.04 21.87 17.89
CA VAL A 161 -15.27 21.29 18.45
C VAL A 161 -15.98 22.31 19.32
N ALA A 162 -17.24 22.57 19.03
CA ALA A 162 -18.09 23.50 19.77
C ALA A 162 -19.50 22.93 19.97
N ASP A 163 -20.32 23.58 20.79
CA ASP A 163 -21.76 23.30 20.81
C ASP A 163 -22.42 23.78 19.51
N THR A 164 -23.52 23.12 19.15
CA THR A 164 -24.30 23.42 17.93
C THR A 164 -24.70 24.90 17.84
N ASP A 165 -25.13 25.51 18.95
CA ASP A 165 -25.51 26.93 19.01
C ASP A 165 -24.35 27.87 18.63
N THR A 166 -23.11 27.50 18.96
CA THR A 166 -21.94 28.31 18.61
C THR A 166 -21.65 28.23 17.11
N VAL A 167 -21.83 27.05 16.51
CA VAL A 167 -21.68 26.87 15.06
C VAL A 167 -22.79 27.57 14.29
N GLN A 168 -24.04 27.51 14.76
CA GLN A 168 -25.14 28.27 14.15
C GLN A 168 -24.91 29.79 14.21
N ARG A 169 -24.36 30.31 15.30
CA ARG A 169 -24.00 31.74 15.41
C ARG A 169 -22.88 32.17 14.45
N LEU A 170 -21.93 31.28 14.16
CA LEU A 170 -20.88 31.51 13.16
C LEU A 170 -21.45 31.44 11.72
N GLY A 171 -22.56 30.73 11.54
CA GLY A 171 -23.17 30.39 10.26
C GLY A 171 -22.83 28.97 9.85
N THR A 172 -23.81 28.18 9.44
CA THR A 172 -23.63 26.78 9.04
C THR A 172 -23.27 26.71 7.54
N SER A 173 -22.31 25.85 7.20
CA SER A 173 -21.94 25.57 5.81
C SER A 173 -22.40 24.19 5.33
N GLY A 174 -23.04 23.42 6.22
CA GLY A 174 -23.54 22.07 5.97
C GLY A 174 -23.67 21.25 7.24
N ALA A 175 -23.88 19.94 7.09
CA ALA A 175 -24.04 19.01 8.19
C ALA A 175 -23.43 17.64 7.90
N LEU A 176 -23.01 16.95 8.96
CA LEU A 176 -22.70 15.52 8.94
C LEU A 176 -23.83 14.78 9.64
N VAL A 177 -24.55 13.95 8.90
CA VAL A 177 -25.63 13.11 9.41
C VAL A 177 -25.08 11.72 9.67
N PHE A 178 -25.01 11.34 10.95
CA PHE A 178 -24.53 10.02 11.38
C PHE A 178 -25.73 9.10 11.57
N ASP A 179 -25.84 8.07 10.74
CA ASP A 179 -26.79 6.98 10.95
C ASP A 179 -26.17 5.99 11.92
N THR A 180 -26.73 5.93 13.13
CA THR A 180 -26.25 5.07 14.22
C THR A 180 -26.91 3.69 14.22
N GLY A 181 -27.91 3.48 13.36
CA GLY A 181 -28.71 2.25 13.26
C GLY A 181 -28.06 1.13 12.43
N SER A 182 -28.79 0.02 12.33
CA SER A 182 -28.44 -1.11 11.44
C SER A 182 -28.86 -0.80 10.00
N SER A 183 -28.18 0.16 9.37
CA SER A 183 -28.51 0.58 8.02
C SER A 183 -28.14 -0.48 6.97
N ASN A 184 -28.97 -0.60 5.93
CA ASN A 184 -28.61 -1.33 4.72
C ASN A 184 -27.45 -0.61 4.00
N ALA A 185 -26.60 -1.36 3.30
CA ALA A 185 -25.41 -0.85 2.62
C ALA A 185 -25.64 0.51 1.89
N PRO A 186 -24.71 1.47 2.02
CA PRO A 186 -24.89 2.87 1.61
C PRO A 186 -25.36 2.96 0.15
N SER A 187 -26.49 3.63 -0.06
CA SER A 187 -27.13 3.77 -1.38
C SER A 187 -26.79 5.09 -2.06
N SER A 188 -26.52 6.15 -1.30
CA SER A 188 -26.11 7.47 -1.82
C SER A 188 -24.59 7.56 -1.98
N PRO A 189 -24.07 8.21 -3.05
CA PRO A 189 -22.65 8.46 -3.24
C PRO A 189 -22.05 9.46 -2.22
N THR A 190 -22.86 10.18 -1.45
CA THR A 190 -22.40 11.06 -0.35
C THR A 190 -22.32 10.36 1.00
N THR A 191 -22.88 9.15 1.11
CA THR A 191 -22.85 8.32 2.32
C THR A 191 -21.61 7.44 2.32
N VAL A 192 -20.84 7.50 3.41
CA VAL A 192 -19.67 6.65 3.63
C VAL A 192 -19.79 5.92 4.97
N PRO A 193 -19.37 4.65 5.04
CA PRO A 193 -19.34 3.92 6.30
C PRO A 193 -18.26 4.50 7.21
N LEU A 194 -18.49 4.48 8.53
CA LEU A 194 -17.47 4.93 9.48
C LEU A 194 -16.26 3.99 9.53
N ILE A 195 -16.44 2.73 9.10
CA ILE A 195 -15.38 1.74 8.87
C ILE A 195 -15.64 1.08 7.51
N ALA A 196 -14.74 1.32 6.55
CA ALA A 196 -14.94 0.99 5.15
C ALA A 196 -14.29 -0.32 4.70
N ALA A 197 -13.43 -0.95 5.50
CA ALA A 197 -12.72 -2.18 5.09
C ALA A 197 -13.67 -3.30 4.63
N LEU A 198 -14.70 -3.63 5.42
CA LEU A 198 -15.65 -4.69 5.06
C LEU A 198 -16.57 -4.28 3.89
N PRO A 199 -17.18 -3.07 3.87
CA PRO A 199 -17.92 -2.58 2.70
C PRO A 199 -17.08 -2.54 1.41
N PHE A 200 -15.80 -2.19 1.49
CA PHE A 200 -14.87 -2.22 0.36
C PHE A 200 -14.71 -3.64 -0.19
N LEU A 201 -14.49 -4.62 0.69
CA LEU A 201 -14.36 -6.03 0.30
C LEU A 201 -15.66 -6.58 -0.29
N ALA A 202 -16.79 -6.32 0.35
CA ALA A 202 -18.11 -6.73 -0.12
C ALA A 202 -18.42 -6.10 -1.49
N GLY A 203 -18.23 -4.79 -1.63
CA GLY A 203 -18.37 -4.07 -2.89
C GLY A 203 -17.45 -4.61 -3.98
N GLY A 204 -16.20 -4.92 -3.64
CA GLY A 204 -15.23 -5.51 -4.56
C GLY A 204 -15.66 -6.88 -5.07
N ILE A 205 -16.15 -7.75 -4.17
CA ILE A 205 -16.69 -9.06 -4.54
C ILE A 205 -17.92 -8.91 -5.44
N THR A 206 -18.83 -7.96 -5.18
CA THR A 206 -19.98 -7.72 -6.08
C THR A 206 -19.54 -7.27 -7.47
N GLN A 207 -18.48 -6.45 -7.56
CA GLN A 207 -17.87 -6.05 -8.83
C GLN A 207 -17.22 -7.22 -9.57
N VAL A 208 -16.54 -8.13 -8.85
CA VAL A 208 -16.02 -9.39 -9.41
C VAL A 208 -17.17 -10.24 -9.95
N VAL A 209 -18.23 -10.46 -9.18
CA VAL A 209 -19.41 -11.23 -9.61
C VAL A 209 -20.08 -10.60 -10.84
N ARG A 210 -20.20 -9.27 -10.88
CA ARG A 210 -20.71 -8.54 -12.06
C ARG A 210 -19.83 -8.77 -13.29
N THR A 211 -18.50 -8.71 -13.13
CA THR A 211 -17.56 -9.00 -14.23
C THR A 211 -17.67 -10.47 -14.69
N LEU A 212 -17.84 -11.42 -13.76
CA LEU A 212 -18.00 -12.84 -14.08
C LEU A 212 -19.33 -13.17 -14.77
N SER A 213 -20.37 -12.39 -14.49
CA SER A 213 -21.65 -12.54 -15.19
C SER A 213 -21.49 -12.38 -16.70
N VAL A 214 -20.50 -11.60 -17.17
CA VAL A 214 -20.14 -11.48 -18.60
C VAL A 214 -19.64 -12.81 -19.16
N ALA A 215 -18.75 -13.50 -18.45
CA ALA A 215 -18.23 -14.80 -18.85
C ALA A 215 -19.32 -15.88 -18.83
N ALA A 216 -20.17 -15.88 -17.79
CA ALA A 216 -21.33 -16.77 -17.69
C ALA A 216 -22.33 -16.54 -18.84
N PHE A 217 -22.63 -15.28 -19.16
CA PHE A 217 -23.48 -14.92 -20.28
C PHE A 217 -22.88 -15.37 -21.62
N ALA A 218 -21.57 -15.17 -21.82
CA ALA A 218 -20.86 -15.63 -23.01
C ALA A 218 -20.89 -17.15 -23.17
N GLY A 219 -20.67 -17.91 -22.09
CA GLY A 219 -20.79 -19.37 -22.10
C GLY A 219 -22.23 -19.86 -22.31
N GLY A 220 -23.22 -19.16 -21.74
CA GLY A 220 -24.64 -19.40 -22.02
C GLY A 220 -25.00 -19.15 -23.48
N LEU A 221 -24.48 -18.08 -24.09
CA LEU A 221 -24.64 -17.79 -25.51
C LEU A 221 -24.02 -18.88 -26.39
N LEU A 222 -22.85 -19.41 -25.99
CA LEU A 222 -22.24 -20.55 -26.67
C LEU A 222 -23.11 -21.80 -26.62
N ILE A 223 -23.62 -22.16 -25.43
CA ILE A 223 -24.56 -23.28 -25.27
C ILE A 223 -25.79 -23.07 -26.14
N LEU A 224 -26.32 -21.85 -26.18
CA LEU A 224 -27.46 -21.51 -27.03
C LEU A 224 -27.16 -21.76 -28.52
N VAL A 225 -26.02 -21.29 -29.04
CA VAL A 225 -25.65 -21.48 -30.46
C VAL A 225 -25.46 -22.95 -30.80
N VAL A 226 -24.75 -23.70 -29.95
CA VAL A 226 -24.48 -25.13 -30.16
C VAL A 226 -25.78 -25.94 -30.11
N VAL A 227 -26.58 -25.77 -29.05
CA VAL A 227 -27.86 -26.48 -28.88
C VAL A 227 -28.85 -26.10 -29.97
N TYR A 228 -28.92 -24.83 -30.38
CA TYR A 228 -29.76 -24.39 -31.49
C TYR A 228 -29.39 -25.13 -32.79
N ASN A 229 -28.11 -25.14 -33.15
CA ASN A 229 -27.65 -25.76 -34.39
C ASN A 229 -27.93 -27.28 -34.41
N VAL A 230 -27.66 -27.96 -33.29
CA VAL A 230 -27.90 -29.39 -33.13
C VAL A 230 -29.39 -29.69 -33.18
N THR A 231 -30.20 -28.93 -32.46
CA THR A 231 -31.66 -29.13 -32.40
C THR A 231 -32.30 -28.87 -33.76
N LYS A 232 -31.92 -27.77 -34.44
CA LYS A 232 -32.39 -27.46 -35.79
C LYS A 232 -32.08 -28.58 -36.78
N MET A 233 -30.89 -29.18 -36.69
CA MET A 233 -30.52 -30.32 -37.53
C MET A 233 -31.28 -31.59 -37.16
N SER A 234 -31.43 -31.88 -35.86
CA SER A 234 -32.20 -33.02 -35.36
C SER A 234 -33.65 -32.98 -35.84
N ILE A 235 -34.25 -31.78 -35.84
CA ILE A 235 -35.57 -31.51 -36.42
C ILE A 235 -35.55 -31.77 -37.94
N ARG A 236 -34.55 -31.23 -38.66
CA ARG A 236 -34.41 -31.41 -40.10
C ARG A 236 -34.32 -32.88 -40.51
N ASP A 237 -33.52 -33.68 -39.81
CA ASP A 237 -33.35 -35.11 -40.08
C ASP A 237 -34.62 -35.92 -39.78
N ARG A 238 -35.49 -35.41 -38.89
CA ARG A 238 -36.76 -36.03 -38.50
C ARG A 238 -37.98 -35.38 -39.15
N THR A 239 -37.80 -34.50 -40.14
CA THR A 239 -38.90 -33.81 -40.84
C THR A 239 -39.96 -34.77 -41.38
N ARG A 240 -39.57 -35.92 -41.94
CA ARG A 240 -40.52 -36.96 -42.39
C ARG A 240 -41.37 -37.51 -41.25
N LEU A 241 -40.77 -37.80 -40.10
CA LEU A 241 -41.49 -38.31 -38.93
C LEU A 241 -42.41 -37.25 -38.32
N ILE A 242 -41.96 -36.00 -38.28
CA ILE A 242 -42.77 -34.85 -37.82
C ILE A 242 -43.96 -34.62 -38.77
N GLY A 243 -43.74 -34.75 -40.08
CA GLY A 243 -44.80 -34.66 -41.09
C GLY A 243 -45.85 -35.76 -40.94
N VAL A 244 -45.43 -37.01 -40.75
CA VAL A 244 -46.35 -38.15 -40.48
C VAL A 244 -47.11 -37.91 -39.16
N ALA A 245 -46.43 -37.49 -38.09
CA ALA A 245 -47.07 -37.22 -36.81
C ALA A 245 -48.15 -36.12 -36.91
N ARG A 246 -47.88 -35.03 -37.64
CA ARG A 246 -48.86 -33.96 -37.93
C ARG A 246 -50.03 -34.49 -38.76
N ALA A 247 -49.77 -35.28 -39.80
CA ALA A 247 -50.81 -35.88 -40.63
C ALA A 247 -51.72 -36.85 -39.85
N THR A 248 -51.20 -37.49 -38.80
CA THR A 248 -51.97 -38.36 -37.89
C THR A 248 -52.66 -37.61 -36.73
N GLY A 249 -52.72 -36.28 -36.76
CA GLY A 249 -53.47 -35.47 -35.78
C GLY A 249 -52.68 -34.98 -34.57
N ALA A 250 -51.35 -35.03 -34.56
CA ALA A 250 -50.57 -34.46 -33.46
C ALA A 250 -50.63 -32.92 -33.46
N SER A 251 -51.09 -32.33 -32.36
CA SER A 251 -51.16 -30.86 -32.23
C SER A 251 -49.76 -30.22 -32.24
N PRO A 252 -49.59 -29.00 -32.80
CA PRO A 252 -48.31 -28.30 -32.82
C PRO A 252 -47.67 -28.11 -31.43
N GLN A 253 -48.50 -27.88 -30.40
CA GLN A 253 -48.06 -27.75 -29.01
C GLN A 253 -47.49 -29.06 -28.46
N ARG A 254 -48.07 -30.21 -28.84
CA ARG A 254 -47.58 -31.53 -28.40
C ARG A 254 -46.26 -31.90 -29.05
N ILE A 255 -46.04 -31.49 -30.30
CA ILE A 255 -44.75 -31.67 -30.97
C ILE A 255 -43.69 -30.77 -30.32
N LEU A 256 -44.05 -29.52 -30.01
CA LEU A 256 -43.18 -28.58 -29.32
C LEU A 256 -42.78 -29.10 -27.94
N SER A 257 -43.70 -29.63 -27.12
CA SER A 257 -43.38 -30.15 -25.80
C SER A 257 -42.45 -31.37 -25.84
N ILE A 258 -42.58 -32.23 -26.85
CA ILE A 258 -41.66 -33.37 -27.06
C ILE A 258 -40.26 -32.88 -27.43
N ILE A 259 -40.16 -31.89 -28.32
CA ILE A 259 -38.86 -31.29 -28.71
C ILE A 259 -38.23 -30.60 -27.50
N LEU A 260 -38.99 -29.79 -26.76
CA LEU A 260 -38.51 -29.10 -25.56
C LEU A 260 -38.09 -30.08 -24.46
N GLY A 261 -38.86 -31.14 -24.20
CA GLY A 261 -38.47 -32.18 -23.23
C GLY A 261 -37.17 -32.90 -23.62
N ARG A 262 -36.92 -33.08 -24.92
CA ARG A 262 -35.66 -33.64 -25.42
C ARG A 262 -34.50 -32.67 -25.27
N VAL A 263 -34.69 -31.39 -25.60
CA VAL A 263 -33.65 -30.35 -25.44
C VAL A 263 -33.33 -30.12 -23.96
N LEU A 264 -34.35 -30.12 -23.11
CA LEU A 264 -34.21 -29.99 -21.66
C LEU A 264 -33.42 -31.16 -21.08
N SER A 265 -33.76 -32.41 -21.44
CA SER A 265 -33.00 -33.59 -20.95
C SER A 265 -31.56 -33.61 -21.46
N LEU A 266 -31.32 -33.21 -22.71
CA LEU A 266 -29.97 -33.06 -23.28
C LEU A 266 -29.15 -32.00 -22.52
N THR A 267 -29.73 -30.82 -22.32
CA THR A 267 -29.06 -29.71 -21.63
C THR A 267 -28.85 -30.04 -20.16
N PHE A 268 -29.82 -30.66 -19.49
CA PHE A 268 -29.72 -31.10 -18.10
C PHE A 268 -28.62 -32.11 -17.88
N VAL A 269 -28.53 -33.16 -18.71
CA VAL A 269 -27.43 -34.13 -18.59
C VAL A 269 -26.09 -33.48 -18.90
N GLY A 270 -26.02 -32.59 -19.90
CA GLY A 270 -24.81 -31.81 -20.16
C GLY A 270 -24.39 -30.96 -18.96
N VAL A 271 -25.32 -30.20 -18.38
CA VAL A 271 -25.07 -29.34 -17.22
C VAL A 271 -24.67 -30.15 -15.99
N ALA A 272 -25.33 -31.28 -15.72
CA ALA A 272 -25.03 -32.15 -14.58
C ALA A 272 -23.63 -32.80 -14.73
N LEU A 273 -23.31 -33.34 -15.90
CA LEU A 273 -21.97 -33.87 -16.18
C LEU A 273 -20.91 -32.77 -16.11
N GLY A 274 -21.24 -31.58 -16.60
CA GLY A 274 -20.37 -30.42 -16.54
C GLY A 274 -20.12 -29.95 -15.11
N TYR A 275 -21.13 -29.91 -14.25
CA TYR A 275 -20.95 -29.62 -12.82
C TYR A 275 -19.97 -30.61 -12.18
N ALA A 276 -20.19 -31.92 -12.37
CA ALA A 276 -19.32 -32.95 -11.83
C ALA A 276 -17.88 -32.81 -12.36
N LEU A 277 -17.72 -32.63 -13.68
CA LEU A 277 -16.41 -32.45 -14.30
C LEU A 277 -15.72 -31.16 -13.84
N GLY A 278 -16.47 -30.06 -13.68
CA GLY A 278 -15.96 -28.77 -13.22
C GLY A 278 -15.37 -28.86 -11.82
N VAL A 279 -16.11 -29.48 -10.88
CA VAL A 279 -15.63 -29.71 -9.51
C VAL A 279 -14.42 -30.64 -9.50
N ILE A 280 -14.47 -31.78 -10.21
CA ILE A 280 -13.39 -32.77 -10.24
C ILE A 280 -12.10 -32.18 -10.84
N VAL A 281 -12.18 -31.51 -11.98
CA VAL A 281 -11.01 -30.93 -12.66
C VAL A 281 -10.41 -29.81 -11.80
N THR A 282 -11.24 -28.97 -11.19
CA THR A 282 -10.78 -27.89 -10.31
C THR A 282 -9.98 -28.45 -9.13
N ASN A 283 -10.54 -29.43 -8.41
CA ASN A 283 -9.87 -30.07 -7.29
C ASN A 283 -8.61 -30.83 -7.73
N GLY A 284 -8.66 -31.48 -8.89
CA GLY A 284 -7.52 -32.18 -9.47
C GLY A 284 -6.34 -31.26 -9.78
N VAL A 285 -6.61 -30.07 -10.32
CA VAL A 285 -5.57 -29.06 -10.60
C VAL A 285 -4.98 -28.50 -9.31
N VAL A 286 -5.83 -28.17 -8.32
CA VAL A 286 -5.35 -27.70 -7.00
C VAL A 286 -4.42 -28.74 -6.38
N ASN A 287 -4.84 -30.01 -6.34
CA ASN A 287 -4.02 -31.12 -5.82
C ASN A 287 -2.71 -31.30 -6.60
N ALA A 288 -2.74 -31.20 -7.93
CA ALA A 288 -1.54 -31.32 -8.76
C ALA A 288 -0.57 -30.15 -8.52
N ALA A 289 -1.07 -28.94 -8.33
CA ALA A 289 -0.25 -27.78 -8.01
C ALA A 289 0.43 -27.93 -6.64
N THR A 290 -0.31 -28.39 -5.62
CA THR A 290 0.24 -28.69 -4.29
C THR A 290 1.33 -29.77 -4.37
N TYR A 291 1.16 -30.79 -5.22
CA TYR A 291 2.15 -31.85 -5.42
C TYR A 291 3.47 -31.34 -6.02
N VAL A 292 3.41 -30.35 -6.93
CA VAL A 292 4.61 -29.75 -7.57
C VAL A 292 5.24 -28.66 -6.68
N GLY A 293 4.75 -28.49 -5.44
CA GLY A 293 5.30 -27.53 -4.47
C GLY A 293 4.88 -26.08 -4.74
N LEU A 294 3.84 -25.84 -5.55
CA LEU A 294 3.26 -24.50 -5.68
C LEU A 294 2.46 -24.19 -4.41
N PRO A 295 2.68 -23.02 -3.77
CA PRO A 295 1.90 -22.60 -2.61
C PRO A 295 0.47 -22.31 -3.07
N VAL A 296 -0.46 -23.22 -2.77
CA VAL A 296 -1.89 -23.07 -3.04
C VAL A 296 -2.66 -23.22 -1.73
N SER A 297 -3.20 -22.11 -1.23
CA SER A 297 -3.98 -22.02 0.02
C SER A 297 -5.48 -22.28 -0.17
N ILE A 298 -5.94 -22.46 -1.41
CA ILE A 298 -7.38 -22.53 -1.72
C ILE A 298 -7.96 -23.91 -1.39
N GLN A 299 -8.63 -24.04 -0.24
CA GLN A 299 -9.47 -25.20 0.06
C GLN A 299 -10.86 -25.01 -0.56
N THR A 300 -11.19 -25.80 -1.58
CA THR A 300 -12.50 -25.80 -2.26
C THR A 300 -13.57 -26.49 -1.41
N ASN A 301 -14.11 -25.77 -0.42
CA ASN A 301 -15.30 -26.19 0.31
C ASN A 301 -16.54 -25.57 -0.33
N VAL A 302 -17.54 -26.40 -0.66
CA VAL A 302 -18.82 -25.94 -1.21
C VAL A 302 -19.74 -25.55 -0.05
N THR A 303 -19.69 -24.27 0.34
CA THR A 303 -20.63 -23.67 1.30
C THR A 303 -22.02 -23.51 0.68
N ALA A 304 -23.07 -23.38 1.52
CA ALA A 304 -24.45 -23.19 1.06
C ALA A 304 -24.62 -22.02 0.06
N ASP A 305 -23.95 -20.89 0.30
CA ASP A 305 -24.00 -19.71 -0.57
C ASP A 305 -23.34 -19.94 -1.94
N ILE A 306 -22.22 -20.68 -1.94
CA ILE A 306 -21.54 -21.10 -3.16
C ILE A 306 -22.46 -22.05 -3.94
N ALA A 307 -23.08 -23.02 -3.26
CA ALA A 307 -24.01 -23.94 -3.89
C ALA A 307 -25.20 -23.21 -4.54
N PHE A 308 -25.79 -22.22 -3.85
CA PHE A 308 -26.88 -21.41 -4.40
C PHE A 308 -26.45 -20.64 -5.66
N SER A 309 -25.26 -20.04 -5.64
CA SER A 309 -24.69 -19.34 -6.80
C SER A 309 -24.45 -20.28 -7.99
N LEU A 310 -23.91 -21.48 -7.75
CA LEU A 310 -23.68 -22.50 -8.77
C LEU A 310 -25.00 -23.04 -9.36
N ILE A 311 -26.03 -23.21 -8.53
CA ILE A 311 -27.39 -23.58 -8.97
C ILE A 311 -27.98 -22.47 -9.85
N GLY A 312 -27.78 -21.20 -9.49
CA GLY A 312 -28.19 -20.04 -10.29
C GLY A 312 -27.57 -20.06 -11.69
N ILE A 313 -26.25 -20.29 -11.80
CA ILE A 313 -25.55 -20.41 -13.09
C ILE A 313 -26.07 -21.62 -13.87
N ALA A 314 -26.19 -22.79 -13.23
CA ALA A 314 -26.73 -23.99 -13.87
C ALA A 314 -28.16 -23.78 -14.39
N GLY A 315 -29.02 -23.11 -13.61
CA GLY A 315 -30.37 -22.71 -13.99
C GLY A 315 -30.38 -21.79 -15.21
N PHE A 316 -29.51 -20.76 -15.23
CA PHE A 316 -29.34 -19.89 -16.39
C PHE A 316 -28.92 -20.68 -17.65
N LEU A 317 -27.98 -21.63 -17.53
CA LEU A 317 -27.56 -22.46 -18.66
C LEU A 317 -28.70 -23.37 -19.18
N LEU A 318 -29.53 -23.91 -18.30
CA LEU A 318 -30.73 -24.66 -18.67
C LEU A 318 -31.73 -23.78 -19.43
N VAL A 319 -31.96 -22.56 -18.96
CA VAL A 319 -32.83 -21.58 -19.64
C VAL A 319 -32.30 -21.25 -21.03
N MET A 320 -30.98 -21.04 -21.18
CA MET A 320 -30.35 -20.78 -22.48
C MET A 320 -30.49 -21.97 -23.44
N GLY A 321 -30.32 -23.20 -22.95
CA GLY A 321 -30.55 -24.40 -23.75
C GLY A 321 -32.02 -24.56 -24.17
N LEU A 322 -32.96 -24.26 -23.26
CA LEU A 322 -34.39 -24.30 -23.56
C LEU A 322 -34.77 -23.22 -24.59
N LEU A 323 -34.25 -22.01 -24.45
CA LEU A 323 -34.44 -20.90 -25.38
C LEU A 323 -33.89 -21.25 -26.78
N ALA A 324 -32.73 -21.92 -26.85
CA ALA A 324 -32.20 -22.47 -28.09
C ALA A 324 -33.15 -23.49 -28.74
N GLY A 325 -33.75 -24.37 -27.91
CA GLY A 325 -34.76 -25.33 -28.35
C GLY A 325 -36.02 -24.67 -28.90
N VAL A 326 -36.52 -23.63 -28.22
CA VAL A 326 -37.66 -22.82 -28.69
C VAL A 326 -37.32 -22.16 -30.03
N LEU A 327 -36.19 -21.45 -30.12
CA LEU A 327 -35.74 -20.79 -31.35
C LEU A 327 -35.58 -21.77 -32.53
N ALA A 328 -35.08 -22.97 -32.27
CA ALA A 328 -34.94 -24.00 -33.29
C ALA A 328 -36.28 -24.61 -33.72
N ALA A 329 -37.25 -24.71 -32.80
CA ALA A 329 -38.56 -25.30 -33.05
C ALA A 329 -39.59 -24.34 -33.66
N LEU A 330 -39.47 -23.02 -33.41
CA LEU A 330 -40.42 -22.00 -33.88
C LEU A 330 -40.74 -22.06 -35.39
N PRO A 331 -39.75 -22.20 -36.30
CA PRO A 331 -40.03 -22.30 -37.74
C PRO A 331 -40.87 -23.53 -38.10
N VAL A 332 -40.74 -24.63 -37.36
CA VAL A 332 -41.48 -25.87 -37.61
C VAL A 332 -42.88 -25.84 -36.99
N VAL A 333 -43.05 -25.12 -35.89
CA VAL A 333 -44.36 -24.92 -35.27
C VAL A 333 -45.22 -23.96 -36.09
N ARG A 334 -44.65 -22.83 -36.55
CA ARG A 334 -45.35 -21.78 -37.31
C ARG A 334 -45.42 -22.03 -38.82
N GLY A 335 -44.48 -22.79 -39.39
CA GLY A 335 -44.43 -23.08 -40.82
C GLY A 335 -45.34 -24.23 -41.26
N ASP A 336 -45.87 -24.11 -42.47
CA ASP A 336 -46.58 -25.18 -43.18
C ASP A 336 -45.56 -26.28 -43.57
N PRO A 337 -45.86 -27.58 -43.41
CA PRO A 337 -44.88 -28.66 -43.60
C PRO A 337 -44.50 -28.90 -45.07
N ARG A 338 -45.01 -28.09 -46.00
CA ARG A 338 -44.69 -28.13 -47.42
C ARG A 338 -43.48 -27.26 -47.71
N PHE A 339 -42.33 -27.92 -47.78
CA PHE A 339 -41.08 -27.52 -48.44
C PHE A 339 -41.06 -26.12 -49.10
N ASP A 340 -40.30 -25.21 -48.52
CA ASP A 340 -39.65 -24.16 -49.31
C ASP A 340 -38.20 -24.61 -49.61
N GLN A 341 -38.02 -25.24 -50.78
CA GLN A 341 -36.71 -25.46 -51.40
C GLN A 341 -36.28 -24.26 -52.26
N THR A 342 -36.99 -23.14 -52.22
CA THR A 342 -36.81 -21.99 -53.11
C THR A 342 -36.35 -20.73 -52.40
N HIS A 343 -35.42 -20.86 -51.46
CA HIS A 343 -34.52 -19.76 -51.12
C HIS A 343 -33.08 -20.12 -51.50
N ARG A 344 -32.80 -20.10 -52.81
CA ARG A 344 -31.51 -19.58 -53.27
C ARG A 344 -31.52 -18.11 -52.86
N ALA A 345 -31.05 -17.81 -51.66
CA ALA A 345 -30.69 -16.45 -51.31
C ALA A 345 -29.57 -16.05 -52.29
N THR A 346 -29.94 -15.36 -53.37
CA THR A 346 -28.99 -14.60 -54.18
C THR A 346 -28.36 -13.59 -53.24
N SER A 347 -27.21 -13.95 -52.66
CA SER A 347 -26.55 -13.09 -51.71
C SER A 347 -26.08 -11.85 -52.47
N ARG A 348 -26.79 -10.71 -52.28
CA ARG A 348 -26.36 -9.39 -52.76
C ARG A 348 -25.24 -8.90 -51.85
N TRP A 349 -24.07 -9.50 -51.97
CA TRP A 349 -22.86 -9.01 -51.31
C TRP A 349 -22.08 -8.17 -52.32
N PRO A 350 -21.55 -6.99 -51.94
CA PRO A 350 -20.75 -6.16 -52.83
C PRO A 350 -19.51 -6.91 -53.37
N GLN A 351 -19.10 -6.60 -54.61
CA GLN A 351 -18.03 -7.25 -55.38
C GLN A 351 -16.73 -7.60 -54.62
N PRO A 352 -16.16 -6.76 -53.73
CA PRO A 352 -14.96 -7.13 -52.98
C PRO A 352 -15.12 -8.37 -52.10
N ILE A 353 -16.32 -8.62 -51.55
CA ILE A 353 -16.55 -9.74 -50.64
C ILE A 353 -16.66 -11.08 -51.40
N ARG A 354 -17.10 -11.06 -52.67
CA ARG A 354 -17.13 -12.27 -53.54
C ARG A 354 -15.73 -12.76 -53.92
N ARG A 355 -14.78 -11.85 -54.18
CA ARG A 355 -13.39 -12.24 -54.49
C ARG A 355 -12.71 -12.91 -53.30
N PHE A 356 -12.96 -12.40 -52.09
CA PHE A 356 -12.45 -13.01 -50.86
C PHE A 356 -13.08 -14.38 -50.58
N GLN A 357 -14.39 -14.53 -50.79
CA GLN A 357 -15.09 -15.82 -50.64
C GLN A 357 -14.63 -16.89 -51.64
N ALA A 358 -14.26 -16.53 -52.86
CA ALA A 358 -13.79 -17.48 -53.88
C ALA A 358 -12.40 -18.05 -53.57
N VAL A 359 -11.54 -17.30 -52.89
CA VAL A 359 -10.20 -17.76 -52.45
C VAL A 359 -10.29 -18.52 -51.12
N ALA A 360 -11.27 -18.19 -50.28
CA ALA A 360 -11.43 -18.77 -48.93
C ALA A 360 -12.45 -19.92 -48.84
N SER A 361 -13.08 -20.35 -49.94
CA SER A 361 -14.10 -21.41 -49.91
C SER A 361 -13.46 -22.78 -49.58
N PRO A 362 -13.82 -23.42 -48.45
CA PRO A 362 -13.30 -24.74 -48.11
C PRO A 362 -13.84 -25.82 -49.06
N THR A 363 -13.08 -26.90 -49.25
CA THR A 363 -13.41 -27.97 -50.20
C THR A 363 -14.28 -29.10 -49.61
N LEU A 364 -14.06 -29.45 -48.34
CA LEU A 364 -14.71 -30.53 -47.60
C LEU A 364 -15.56 -30.04 -46.43
N VAL A 365 -15.44 -28.78 -46.01
CA VAL A 365 -16.19 -28.18 -44.89
C VAL A 365 -17.15 -27.12 -45.45
N ASP A 366 -18.45 -27.26 -45.19
CA ASP A 366 -19.47 -26.29 -45.65
C ASP A 366 -19.32 -24.96 -44.87
N TRP A 367 -19.52 -23.82 -45.55
CA TRP A 367 -19.50 -22.48 -44.94
C TRP A 367 -20.49 -22.33 -43.79
N ARG A 368 -21.49 -23.21 -43.70
CA ARG A 368 -22.40 -23.31 -42.54
C ARG A 368 -21.69 -23.55 -41.20
N ALA A 369 -20.48 -24.14 -41.21
CA ALA A 369 -19.64 -24.29 -40.03
C ALA A 369 -19.03 -22.98 -39.53
N PHE A 370 -19.01 -21.91 -40.35
CA PHE A 370 -18.40 -20.64 -39.99
C PHE A 370 -19.04 -19.99 -38.76
N THR A 371 -20.37 -19.91 -38.70
CA THR A 371 -21.06 -19.17 -37.63
C THR A 371 -20.86 -19.83 -36.25
N PRO A 372 -21.05 -21.17 -36.08
CA PRO A 372 -20.77 -21.82 -34.80
C PRO A 372 -19.29 -21.75 -34.42
N THR A 373 -18.37 -21.90 -35.37
CA THR A 373 -16.92 -21.77 -35.11
C THR A 373 -16.54 -20.34 -34.70
N ALA A 374 -17.08 -19.32 -35.36
CA ALA A 374 -16.86 -17.93 -34.97
C ALA A 374 -17.45 -17.63 -33.59
N ALA A 375 -18.60 -18.21 -33.23
CA ALA A 375 -19.18 -18.07 -31.89
C ALA A 375 -18.28 -18.71 -30.81
N THR A 376 -17.81 -19.95 -31.01
CA THR A 376 -16.88 -20.62 -30.09
C THR A 376 -15.57 -19.85 -29.93
N LEU A 377 -15.01 -19.36 -31.03
CA LEU A 377 -13.77 -18.58 -31.01
C LEU A 377 -13.98 -17.19 -30.40
N ALA A 378 -15.17 -16.58 -30.53
CA ALA A 378 -15.47 -15.28 -29.92
C ALA A 378 -15.49 -15.38 -28.40
N VAL A 379 -16.08 -16.44 -27.84
CA VAL A 379 -16.06 -16.69 -26.38
C VAL A 379 -14.64 -16.95 -25.90
N PHE A 380 -13.85 -17.73 -26.64
CA PHE A 380 -12.44 -17.95 -26.32
C PHE A 380 -11.63 -16.64 -26.32
N MET A 381 -11.80 -15.81 -27.35
CA MET A 381 -11.16 -14.50 -27.47
C MET A 381 -11.57 -13.57 -26.33
N LEU A 382 -12.86 -13.54 -25.99
CA LEU A 382 -13.38 -12.77 -24.87
C LEU A 382 -12.69 -13.16 -23.56
N ILE A 383 -12.54 -14.47 -23.29
CA ILE A 383 -11.89 -14.96 -22.08
C ILE A 383 -10.40 -14.61 -22.07
N ILE A 384 -9.67 -14.79 -23.19
CA ILE A 384 -8.25 -14.40 -23.26
C ILE A 384 -8.08 -12.90 -23.03
N LEU A 385 -8.87 -12.07 -23.69
CA LEU A 385 -8.80 -10.62 -23.56
C LEU A 385 -9.18 -10.17 -22.14
N LEU A 386 -10.20 -10.78 -21.53
CA LEU A 386 -10.59 -10.48 -20.15
C LEU A 386 -9.49 -10.89 -19.17
N THR A 387 -8.93 -12.09 -19.29
CA THR A 387 -7.79 -12.56 -18.49
C THR A 387 -6.58 -11.65 -18.66
N GLY A 388 -6.29 -11.23 -19.90
CA GLY A 388 -5.24 -10.25 -20.19
C GLY A 388 -5.52 -8.88 -19.59
N SER A 389 -6.80 -8.46 -19.52
CA SER A 389 -7.21 -7.19 -18.91
C SER A 389 -6.96 -7.19 -17.41
N ILE A 390 -7.32 -8.29 -16.73
CA ILE A 390 -7.05 -8.48 -15.30
C ILE A 390 -5.54 -8.56 -15.06
N GLY A 391 -4.81 -9.36 -15.86
CA GLY A 391 -3.36 -9.45 -15.78
C GLY A 391 -2.66 -8.12 -16.02
N GLY A 392 -3.14 -7.32 -16.98
CA GLY A 392 -2.61 -5.99 -17.28
C GLY A 392 -2.88 -4.97 -16.17
N ALA A 393 -4.06 -5.02 -15.55
CA ALA A 393 -4.38 -4.18 -14.39
C ALA A 393 -3.45 -4.48 -13.19
N LEU A 394 -3.14 -5.76 -12.97
CA LEU A 394 -2.26 -6.21 -11.89
C LEU A 394 -0.76 -6.18 -12.23
N ALA A 395 -0.39 -6.01 -13.50
CA ALA A 395 1.00 -6.06 -13.96
C ALA A 395 1.93 -5.08 -13.21
N PRO A 396 1.55 -3.80 -12.95
CA PRO A 396 2.38 -2.88 -12.16
C PRO A 396 2.64 -3.34 -10.73
N LEU A 397 1.84 -4.26 -10.19
CA LEU A 397 2.08 -4.85 -8.87
C LEU A 397 3.11 -5.99 -8.91
N ALA A 398 3.37 -6.57 -10.08
CA ALA A 398 4.30 -7.68 -10.27
C ALA A 398 5.68 -7.25 -10.84
N THR A 399 5.87 -5.98 -11.19
CA THR A 399 7.12 -5.50 -11.79
C THR A 399 8.27 -5.45 -10.77
N THR A 400 9.44 -5.95 -11.14
CA THR A 400 10.66 -5.96 -10.29
C THR A 400 11.42 -4.63 -10.25
N SER A 401 10.97 -3.61 -11.01
CA SER A 401 11.61 -2.27 -11.05
C SER A 401 11.40 -1.44 -9.78
N SER A 402 10.42 -1.81 -8.96
CA SER A 402 10.20 -1.27 -7.62
C SER A 402 10.40 -2.38 -6.59
N GLY A 403 10.87 -2.03 -5.40
CA GLY A 403 10.90 -2.92 -4.24
C GLY A 403 9.99 -2.39 -3.15
N THR A 404 9.60 -3.23 -2.21
CA THR A 404 8.86 -2.77 -1.02
C THR A 404 9.45 -3.37 0.24
N VAL A 405 9.44 -2.58 1.30
CA VAL A 405 9.68 -3.02 2.67
C VAL A 405 8.34 -3.18 3.35
N VAL A 406 8.11 -4.37 3.92
CA VAL A 406 6.98 -4.70 4.82
C VAL A 406 7.52 -5.25 6.13
N GLU A 407 6.72 -5.29 7.18
CA GLU A 407 7.09 -5.93 8.44
C GLU A 407 7.32 -7.44 8.24
N SER A 408 8.40 -7.95 8.81
CA SER A 408 8.80 -9.36 8.74
C SER A 408 7.76 -10.25 9.41
N GLY A 409 7.34 -11.31 8.73
CA GLY A 409 6.32 -12.23 9.23
C GLY A 409 4.88 -11.71 9.16
N ALA A 410 4.64 -10.50 8.62
CA ALA A 410 3.30 -10.01 8.37
C ALA A 410 2.60 -10.89 7.32
N ALA A 411 1.42 -11.43 7.66
CA ALA A 411 0.66 -12.30 6.75
C ALA A 411 0.21 -11.58 5.47
N HIS A 412 -0.04 -10.26 5.56
CA HIS A 412 -0.40 -9.39 4.44
C HIS A 412 0.07 -7.94 4.72
N PRO A 413 0.40 -7.10 3.71
CA PRO A 413 0.83 -5.72 3.88
C PRO A 413 -0.14 -4.83 4.67
N LEU A 414 -1.42 -5.20 4.75
CA LEU A 414 -2.42 -4.50 5.59
C LEU A 414 -2.19 -4.71 7.09
N ASN A 415 -1.49 -5.78 7.48
CA ASN A 415 -1.16 -6.10 8.87
C ASN A 415 0.22 -5.55 9.26
N SER A 416 1.02 -5.12 8.29
CA SER A 416 2.35 -4.58 8.50
C SER A 416 2.28 -3.22 9.19
N ARG A 417 3.14 -3.02 10.20
CA ARG A 417 3.28 -1.78 10.96
C ARG A 417 4.77 -1.38 10.99
N ILE A 418 5.15 -0.50 10.08
CA ILE A 418 6.53 0.00 9.95
C ILE A 418 6.59 1.49 10.28
N ASP A 419 7.65 1.92 10.97
CA ASP A 419 7.92 3.34 11.20
C ASP A 419 8.17 4.08 9.86
N GLU A 420 7.45 5.18 9.64
CA GLU A 420 7.58 5.97 8.42
C GLU A 420 8.97 6.56 8.20
N ASN A 421 9.72 6.78 9.29
CA ASN A 421 11.07 7.36 9.27
C ASN A 421 12.09 6.47 8.56
N TYR A 422 11.80 5.18 8.40
CA TYR A 422 12.65 4.29 7.61
C TYR A 422 12.76 4.75 6.15
N ALA A 423 11.75 5.44 5.60
CA ALA A 423 11.85 6.01 4.27
C ALA A 423 12.88 7.15 4.20
N THR A 424 13.01 7.96 5.26
CA THR A 424 14.01 9.03 5.35
C THR A 424 15.42 8.45 5.35
N VAL A 425 15.63 7.34 6.06
CA VAL A 425 16.92 6.65 6.06
C VAL A 425 17.24 6.03 4.69
N LEU A 426 16.28 5.37 4.05
CA LEU A 426 16.52 4.84 2.70
C LEU A 426 16.94 5.95 1.73
N ARG A 427 16.32 7.13 1.83
CA ARG A 427 16.70 8.30 1.03
C ARG A 427 18.10 8.82 1.33
N SER A 428 18.57 8.77 2.59
CA SER A 428 19.94 9.18 2.93
C SER A 428 21.01 8.28 2.30
N TYR A 429 20.68 7.01 2.05
CA TYR A 429 21.49 6.07 1.27
C TYR A 429 21.28 6.18 -0.26
N GLY A 430 20.60 7.24 -0.72
CA GLY A 430 20.31 7.48 -2.13
C GLY A 430 19.25 6.54 -2.72
N ILE A 431 18.46 5.86 -1.88
CA ILE A 431 17.37 4.98 -2.30
C ILE A 431 16.08 5.79 -2.30
N THR A 432 15.46 5.94 -3.45
CA THR A 432 14.17 6.62 -3.55
C THR A 432 13.12 5.78 -2.83
N ALA A 433 12.46 6.37 -1.84
CA ALA A 433 11.51 5.67 -0.97
C ALA A 433 10.26 6.51 -0.71
N SER A 434 9.10 5.85 -0.62
CA SER A 434 7.81 6.44 -0.26
C SER A 434 7.17 5.60 0.85
N PRO A 435 6.96 6.15 2.05
CA PRO A 435 6.13 5.52 3.07
C PRO A 435 4.67 5.63 2.65
N GLU A 436 3.92 4.53 2.77
CA GLU A 436 2.57 4.42 2.22
C GLU A 436 1.61 3.67 3.16
N VAL A 437 0.41 4.24 3.35
CA VAL A 437 -0.73 3.61 4.01
C VAL A 437 -1.74 3.17 2.94
N ILE A 438 -2.09 1.89 2.95
CA ILE A 438 -3.26 1.38 2.21
C ILE A 438 -4.53 1.71 2.99
N TYR A 439 -5.51 2.35 2.34
CA TYR A 439 -6.71 2.85 2.99
C TYR A 439 -7.95 2.48 2.15
N ALA A 440 -8.74 1.52 2.64
CA ALA A 440 -9.92 1.02 1.93
C ALA A 440 -11.08 1.99 2.10
N GLN A 441 -11.81 2.32 1.03
CA GLN A 441 -12.95 3.24 1.06
C GLN A 441 -14.09 2.80 0.15
N THR A 442 -15.27 3.38 0.37
CA THR A 442 -16.44 3.21 -0.51
C THR A 442 -17.13 4.54 -0.74
N ARG A 443 -17.63 4.77 -1.95
CA ARG A 443 -18.52 5.89 -2.30
C ARG A 443 -19.87 5.31 -2.70
N GLY A 444 -20.86 5.36 -1.81
CA GLY A 444 -22.05 4.51 -1.94
C GLY A 444 -21.64 3.03 -2.01
N ARG A 445 -22.06 2.32 -3.06
CA ARG A 445 -21.69 0.90 -3.29
C ARG A 445 -20.37 0.69 -4.04
N ALA A 446 -19.73 1.77 -4.50
CA ALA A 446 -18.50 1.67 -5.29
C ALA A 446 -17.27 1.60 -4.36
N PRO A 447 -16.56 0.46 -4.26
CA PRO A 447 -15.28 0.39 -3.57
C PRO A 447 -14.21 1.17 -4.35
N TYR A 448 -13.29 1.80 -3.64
CA TYR A 448 -12.09 2.38 -4.21
C TYR A 448 -10.94 2.40 -3.20
N LEU A 449 -9.72 2.55 -3.70
CA LEU A 449 -8.53 2.53 -2.88
C LEU A 449 -7.99 3.95 -2.67
N VAL A 450 -7.75 4.30 -1.42
CA VAL A 450 -7.02 5.51 -1.04
C VAL A 450 -5.60 5.11 -0.64
N ARG A 451 -4.65 5.97 -1.00
CA ARG A 451 -3.23 5.86 -0.66
C ARG A 451 -2.86 7.03 0.23
N GLY A 452 -2.56 6.75 1.50
CA GLY A 452 -1.90 7.71 2.37
C GLY A 452 -0.42 7.80 1.99
N ALA A 453 0.02 8.91 1.42
CA ALA A 453 1.41 9.14 1.06
C ALA A 453 1.67 10.63 0.83
N ASN A 454 2.93 11.05 1.02
CA ASN A 454 3.38 12.30 0.42
C ASN A 454 3.42 12.13 -1.11
N TYR A 455 2.66 12.94 -1.86
CA TYR A 455 2.52 12.75 -3.31
C TYR A 455 3.85 12.80 -4.06
N THR A 456 4.75 13.71 -3.69
CA THR A 456 6.08 13.84 -4.34
C THR A 456 6.92 12.59 -4.11
N ALA A 457 6.90 12.02 -2.90
CA ALA A 457 7.56 10.75 -2.62
C ALA A 457 6.90 9.61 -3.40
N PHE A 458 5.56 9.57 -3.44
CA PHE A 458 4.80 8.56 -4.15
C PHE A 458 5.07 8.57 -5.66
N SER A 459 5.04 9.74 -6.32
CA SER A 459 5.37 9.88 -7.73
C SER A 459 6.84 9.57 -8.03
N SER A 460 7.74 9.74 -7.06
CA SER A 460 9.17 9.41 -7.24
C SER A 460 9.46 7.90 -7.27
N VAL A 461 8.54 7.07 -6.77
CA VAL A 461 8.65 5.60 -6.78
C VAL A 461 7.64 4.92 -7.71
N THR A 462 6.64 5.65 -8.22
CA THR A 462 5.66 5.20 -9.21
C THR A 462 5.80 5.95 -10.55
N ASP A 463 5.02 5.56 -11.55
CA ASP A 463 4.90 6.29 -12.82
C ASP A 463 3.82 7.38 -12.79
N ALA A 464 3.38 7.79 -11.60
CA ALA A 464 2.38 8.82 -11.42
C ALA A 464 2.91 10.19 -11.87
N SER A 465 2.15 10.88 -12.71
CA SER A 465 2.44 12.25 -13.17
C SER A 465 1.20 13.14 -13.05
N LEU A 466 1.36 14.32 -12.46
CA LEU A 466 0.27 15.27 -12.27
C LEU A 466 -0.16 15.83 -13.63
N VAL A 467 -1.47 15.84 -13.91
CA VAL A 467 -2.04 16.30 -15.18
C VAL A 467 -2.72 17.66 -15.04
N ALA A 468 -3.43 17.87 -13.92
CA ALA A 468 -4.12 19.12 -13.63
C ALA A 468 -4.09 19.42 -12.13
N GLY A 469 -4.15 20.70 -11.76
CA GLY A 469 -4.14 21.15 -10.37
C GLY A 469 -2.76 21.08 -9.72
N THR A 470 -2.71 20.89 -8.40
CA THR A 470 -1.48 20.86 -7.59
C THR A 470 -1.37 19.58 -6.78
N ALA A 471 -0.15 19.25 -6.34
CA ALA A 471 0.05 18.20 -5.35
C ALA A 471 -0.56 18.63 -3.99
N PRO A 472 -1.09 17.70 -3.18
CA PRO A 472 -1.66 18.03 -1.88
C PRO A 472 -0.56 18.49 -0.91
N GLN A 473 -0.80 19.62 -0.23
CA GLN A 473 0.10 20.20 0.77
C GLN A 473 -0.48 20.13 2.18
N ARG A 474 -1.81 20.10 2.32
CA ARG A 474 -2.52 20.03 3.60
C ARG A 474 -3.23 18.70 3.78
N ALA A 475 -3.44 18.28 5.03
CA ALA A 475 -4.10 17.03 5.39
C ALA A 475 -5.56 16.90 4.90
N ASP A 476 -6.20 17.98 4.48
CA ASP A 476 -7.53 18.02 3.88
C ASP A 476 -7.50 18.19 2.35
N GLU A 477 -6.36 18.01 1.71
CA GLU A 477 -6.21 18.03 0.25
C GLU A 477 -5.92 16.62 -0.29
N ALA A 478 -6.35 16.37 -1.52
CA ALA A 478 -6.16 15.08 -2.19
C ALA A 478 -5.93 15.27 -3.69
N VAL A 479 -5.25 14.31 -4.32
CA VAL A 479 -5.18 14.20 -5.77
C VAL A 479 -5.69 12.84 -6.23
N VAL A 480 -6.44 12.83 -7.32
CA VAL A 480 -7.15 11.64 -7.79
C VAL A 480 -6.60 11.17 -9.13
N GLY A 481 -6.43 9.86 -9.30
CA GLY A 481 -6.08 9.30 -10.58
C GLY A 481 -7.19 9.53 -11.61
N THR A 482 -6.82 9.83 -12.87
CA THR A 482 -7.79 10.20 -13.92
C THR A 482 -8.86 9.14 -14.18
N ASP A 483 -8.51 7.86 -14.05
CA ASP A 483 -9.47 6.77 -14.24
C ASP A 483 -10.39 6.60 -13.03
N LEU A 484 -9.89 6.78 -11.80
CA LEU A 484 -10.72 6.83 -10.60
C LEU A 484 -11.68 8.02 -10.64
N ALA A 485 -11.19 9.19 -11.04
CA ALA A 485 -11.99 10.41 -11.15
C ALA A 485 -13.18 10.18 -12.09
N ARG A 486 -12.97 9.54 -13.24
CA ARG A 486 -14.04 9.16 -14.17
C ARG A 486 -15.01 8.14 -13.56
N THR A 487 -14.49 7.14 -12.84
CA THR A 487 -15.31 6.08 -12.20
C THR A 487 -16.22 6.63 -11.12
N LEU A 488 -15.71 7.56 -10.32
CA LEU A 488 -16.47 8.13 -9.20
C LEU A 488 -17.21 9.42 -9.59
N GLY A 489 -16.97 9.98 -10.78
CA GLY A 489 -17.50 11.28 -11.18
C GLY A 489 -16.95 12.42 -10.33
N LEU A 490 -15.63 12.41 -10.07
CA LEU A 490 -14.93 13.41 -9.26
C LEU A 490 -14.29 14.49 -10.13
N GLU A 491 -14.40 15.73 -9.69
CA GLU A 491 -13.77 16.89 -10.33
C GLU A 491 -12.81 17.63 -9.38
N VAL A 492 -11.88 18.40 -9.95
CA VAL A 492 -10.98 19.27 -9.16
C VAL A 492 -11.82 20.39 -8.54
N GLY A 493 -11.66 20.61 -7.23
CA GLY A 493 -12.44 21.53 -6.42
C GLY A 493 -13.56 20.85 -5.61
N GLU A 494 -13.89 19.60 -5.91
CA GLU A 494 -14.89 18.85 -5.16
C GLU A 494 -14.35 18.39 -3.79
N THR A 495 -15.20 18.44 -2.75
CA THR A 495 -14.88 17.92 -1.42
C THR A 495 -15.56 16.59 -1.17
N VAL A 496 -14.75 15.56 -0.90
CA VAL A 496 -15.20 14.18 -0.66
C VAL A 496 -15.09 13.83 0.82
N THR A 497 -16.09 13.14 1.35
CA THR A 497 -16.04 12.57 2.70
C THR A 497 -15.38 11.20 2.65
N LEU A 498 -14.43 10.96 3.55
CA LEU A 498 -13.80 9.65 3.76
C LEU A 498 -14.21 9.15 5.14
N GLY A 499 -14.57 7.88 5.23
CA GLY A 499 -14.76 7.18 6.50
C GLY A 499 -13.44 6.57 6.97
N GLY A 500 -13.46 5.89 8.12
CA GLY A 500 -12.35 5.08 8.61
C GLY A 500 -12.05 3.86 7.72
N SER A 501 -10.81 3.35 7.71
CA SER A 501 -10.51 2.10 7.00
C SER A 501 -10.80 0.90 7.90
N VAL A 502 -10.04 0.76 8.99
CA VAL A 502 -10.25 -0.27 10.03
C VAL A 502 -10.58 0.35 11.40
N THR A 503 -10.21 1.61 11.61
CA THR A 503 -10.54 2.38 12.81
C THR A 503 -11.65 3.38 12.46
N PRO A 504 -12.68 3.55 13.31
CA PRO A 504 -13.79 4.45 13.02
C PRO A 504 -13.35 5.92 12.95
N GLY A 505 -13.86 6.64 11.96
CA GLY A 505 -13.64 8.08 11.86
C GLY A 505 -14.20 8.72 10.60
N VAL A 506 -14.09 10.03 10.52
CA VAL A 506 -14.54 10.84 9.39
C VAL A 506 -13.46 11.86 9.02
N ARG A 507 -13.18 11.97 7.72
CA ARG A 507 -12.35 13.02 7.12
C ARG A 507 -13.13 13.65 5.98
N ARG A 508 -12.77 14.88 5.62
CA ARG A 508 -13.22 15.48 4.36
C ARG A 508 -12.03 16.09 3.67
N VAL A 509 -11.84 15.71 2.42
CA VAL A 509 -10.69 16.11 1.60
C VAL A 509 -11.17 16.79 0.32
N THR A 510 -10.47 17.83 -0.09
CA THR A 510 -10.73 18.57 -1.33
C THR A 510 -9.82 18.03 -2.43
N ILE A 511 -10.39 17.71 -3.58
CA ILE A 511 -9.61 17.29 -4.75
C ILE A 511 -8.91 18.52 -5.34
N VAL A 512 -7.60 18.65 -5.13
CA VAL A 512 -6.80 19.79 -5.61
C VAL A 512 -6.10 19.53 -6.94
N GLY A 513 -6.15 18.30 -7.44
CA GLY A 513 -5.57 17.93 -8.72
C GLY A 513 -5.87 16.52 -9.18
N THR A 514 -5.49 16.22 -10.42
CA THR A 514 -5.60 14.89 -11.03
C THR A 514 -4.24 14.42 -11.53
N PHE A 515 -4.00 13.11 -11.50
CA PHE A 515 -2.77 12.50 -12.00
C PHE A 515 -3.04 11.30 -12.91
N THR A 516 -2.06 10.94 -13.72
CA THR A 516 -2.06 9.71 -14.53
C THR A 516 -0.98 8.77 -14.08
N GLY A 517 -1.22 7.46 -14.14
CA GLY A 517 -0.23 6.40 -13.90
C GLY A 517 -0.65 5.10 -14.60
N SER A 518 0.10 4.01 -14.43
CA SER A 518 -0.26 2.72 -15.04
C SER A 518 -1.08 1.82 -14.10
N GLY A 519 -2.01 1.08 -14.70
CA GLY A 519 -2.85 0.09 -14.01
C GLY A 519 -3.47 0.64 -12.72
N VAL A 520 -3.31 -0.11 -11.63
CA VAL A 520 -3.88 0.23 -10.32
C VAL A 520 -3.48 1.61 -9.80
N THR A 521 -2.34 2.16 -10.22
CA THR A 521 -1.90 3.50 -9.79
C THR A 521 -2.88 4.59 -10.24
N ASN A 522 -3.49 4.47 -11.43
CA ASN A 522 -4.42 5.46 -11.97
C ASN A 522 -5.84 5.39 -11.37
N ASP A 523 -6.12 4.32 -10.64
CA ASP A 523 -7.41 4.08 -9.98
C ASP A 523 -7.33 4.34 -8.46
N GLN A 524 -6.46 5.25 -8.03
CA GLN A 524 -6.23 5.58 -6.62
C GLN A 524 -6.47 7.07 -6.33
N LEU A 525 -6.97 7.34 -5.12
CA LEU A 525 -6.95 8.66 -4.51
C LEU A 525 -5.72 8.75 -3.62
N VAL A 526 -4.87 9.76 -3.78
CA VAL A 526 -3.69 9.98 -2.93
C VAL A 526 -3.97 11.14 -1.98
N VAL A 527 -3.81 10.88 -0.70
CA VAL A 527 -3.98 11.85 0.40
C VAL A 527 -2.74 11.84 1.28
N PRO A 528 -2.43 12.93 2.01
CA PRO A 528 -1.34 12.94 2.98
C PRO A 528 -1.44 11.83 4.02
N LEU A 529 -0.29 11.43 4.58
CA LEU A 529 -0.20 10.37 5.59
C LEU A 529 -1.02 10.71 6.84
N GLU A 530 -0.93 11.96 7.30
CA GLU A 530 -1.66 12.51 8.44
C GLU A 530 -3.17 12.29 8.37
N THR A 531 -3.74 12.27 7.15
CA THR A 531 -5.17 12.04 6.92
C THR A 531 -5.59 10.61 7.22
N THR A 532 -4.72 9.63 6.96
CA THR A 532 -5.04 8.20 6.90
C THR A 532 -4.45 7.38 8.04
N GLN A 533 -3.26 7.74 8.54
CA GLN A 533 -2.56 7.03 9.62
C GLN A 533 -3.46 6.81 10.84
N PRO A 534 -4.15 7.82 11.41
CA PRO A 534 -4.98 7.63 12.61
C PRO A 534 -6.15 6.65 12.41
N LEU A 535 -6.57 6.41 11.16
CA LEU A 535 -7.75 5.61 10.83
C LEU A 535 -7.41 4.25 10.19
N ALA A 536 -6.12 3.90 10.14
CA ALA A 536 -5.64 2.66 9.54
C ALA A 536 -4.48 1.98 10.28
N THR A 537 -3.45 2.72 10.69
CA THR A 537 -2.20 2.15 11.23
C THR A 537 -1.83 2.67 12.62
N GLY A 538 -2.10 3.94 12.89
CA GLY A 538 -1.58 4.71 14.02
C GLY A 538 -0.59 5.79 13.57
N PRO A 539 -0.40 6.87 14.36
CA PRO A 539 0.56 7.94 14.05
C PRO A 539 1.99 7.42 13.81
N GLY A 540 2.70 7.99 12.83
CA GLY A 540 4.10 7.64 12.52
C GLY A 540 4.32 6.24 11.95
N THR A 541 3.24 5.46 11.75
CA THR A 541 3.30 4.07 11.31
C THR A 541 2.65 3.92 9.94
N VAL A 542 3.26 3.14 9.03
CA VAL A 542 2.76 2.86 7.68
C VAL A 542 2.69 1.37 7.40
N HIS A 543 1.91 1.02 6.38
CA HIS A 543 1.74 -0.37 5.94
C HIS A 543 2.98 -0.87 5.19
N LEU A 544 3.57 -0.02 4.34
CA LEU A 544 4.73 -0.38 3.53
C LEU A 544 5.58 0.82 3.18
N ILE A 545 6.82 0.57 2.80
CA ILE A 545 7.69 1.58 2.17
C ILE A 545 8.04 1.09 0.78
N ARG A 546 7.53 1.78 -0.24
CA ARG A 546 7.85 1.48 -1.64
C ARG A 546 9.16 2.15 -2.00
N THR A 547 9.97 1.48 -2.80
CA THR A 547 11.29 1.92 -3.22
C THR A 547 11.50 1.72 -4.71
N ARG A 548 12.47 2.41 -5.29
CA ARG A 548 12.88 2.24 -6.70
C ARG A 548 14.38 1.96 -6.77
N ASN A 549 14.76 0.97 -7.58
CA ASN A 549 16.16 0.59 -7.83
C ASN A 549 16.96 0.28 -6.55
N ALA A 550 16.34 -0.37 -5.57
CA ALA A 550 16.86 -0.50 -4.22
C ALA A 550 17.69 -1.77 -3.99
N SER A 551 17.49 -2.83 -4.78
CA SER A 551 17.99 -4.18 -4.46
C SER A 551 19.52 -4.29 -4.36
N SER A 552 20.28 -3.75 -5.31
CA SER A 552 21.74 -3.80 -5.26
C SER A 552 22.34 -2.98 -4.11
N ARG A 553 21.67 -1.89 -3.69
CA ARG A 553 22.11 -1.02 -2.59
C ARG A 553 21.69 -1.56 -1.23
N LEU A 554 20.48 -2.10 -1.07
CA LEU A 554 20.04 -2.76 0.16
C LEU A 554 20.84 -4.02 0.46
N ALA A 555 21.16 -4.84 -0.54
CA ALA A 555 22.00 -6.03 -0.34
C ALA A 555 23.38 -5.67 0.23
N SER A 556 23.92 -4.50 -0.14
CA SER A 556 25.19 -3.99 0.41
C SER A 556 25.07 -3.45 1.84
N LEU A 557 23.87 -3.03 2.26
CA LEU A 557 23.57 -2.56 3.62
C LEU A 557 23.29 -3.74 4.56
N GLN A 558 22.53 -4.75 4.12
CA GLN A 558 22.23 -5.95 4.90
C GLN A 558 23.49 -6.79 5.20
N ASN A 559 24.47 -6.82 4.30
CA ASN A 559 25.75 -7.52 4.51
C ASN A 559 26.74 -6.79 5.42
N ARG A 560 26.48 -5.54 5.83
CA ARG A 560 27.40 -4.72 6.64
C ARG A 560 27.07 -4.65 8.13
N SER A 561 25.83 -4.95 8.55
CA SER A 561 25.38 -4.70 9.92
C SER A 561 25.06 -6.00 10.66
N SER A 562 25.95 -6.45 11.55
CA SER A 562 25.75 -7.64 12.38
C SER A 562 24.67 -7.47 13.47
N GLY A 563 24.09 -6.27 13.62
CA GLY A 563 23.18 -5.91 14.70
C GLY A 563 23.90 -5.49 16.00
N LEU A 564 25.22 -5.63 16.09
CA LEU A 564 26.05 -5.12 17.20
C LEU A 564 26.34 -3.63 17.01
N LEU A 565 26.09 -2.82 18.05
CA LEU A 565 26.30 -1.38 18.02
C LEU A 565 27.07 -0.90 19.25
N VAL A 566 28.08 -0.04 19.06
CA VAL A 566 28.73 0.69 20.15
C VAL A 566 27.86 1.85 20.59
N THR A 567 27.36 1.82 21.82
CA THR A 567 26.42 2.82 22.35
C THR A 567 27.09 3.97 23.09
N SER A 568 28.29 3.75 23.65
CA SER A 568 29.04 4.76 24.38
C SER A 568 30.53 4.42 24.50
N LEU A 569 31.35 5.48 24.56
CA LEU A 569 32.77 5.44 24.98
C LEU A 569 32.93 6.10 26.35
N SER A 570 33.73 5.49 27.21
CA SER A 570 33.75 5.83 28.63
C SER A 570 35.15 5.64 29.23
N GLY A 571 35.61 6.58 30.05
CA GLY A 571 36.95 6.58 30.65
C GLY A 571 37.31 7.95 31.22
N PRO A 572 38.46 8.12 31.90
CA PRO A 572 38.89 9.42 32.40
C PRO A 572 38.96 10.46 31.27
N SER A 573 38.58 11.71 31.53
CA SER A 573 38.69 12.82 30.55
C SER A 573 40.13 13.24 30.30
N GLU A 574 41.05 12.87 31.20
CA GLU A 574 42.43 13.34 31.20
C GLU A 574 43.42 12.24 31.57
N VAL A 575 44.64 12.34 31.05
CA VAL A 575 45.73 11.41 31.39
C VAL A 575 47.09 12.09 31.25
N ARG A 576 48.02 11.77 32.15
CA ARG A 576 49.41 12.27 32.04
C ARG A 576 50.15 11.60 30.88
N THR A 577 51.07 12.30 30.23
CA THR A 577 51.95 11.73 29.21
C THR A 577 52.64 10.45 29.69
N ASN A 578 52.74 9.44 28.82
CA ASN A 578 53.34 8.12 29.06
C ASN A 578 52.64 7.24 30.11
N ALA A 579 51.50 7.65 30.68
CA ALA A 579 50.69 6.76 31.51
C ALA A 579 49.79 5.85 30.66
N THR A 580 49.49 4.67 31.20
CA THR A 580 48.47 3.77 30.64
C THR A 580 47.10 4.39 30.83
N TYR A 581 46.42 4.68 29.73
CA TYR A 581 45.05 5.16 29.67
C TYR A 581 44.10 3.98 29.45
N ARG A 582 43.15 3.79 30.38
CA ARG A 582 42.12 2.75 30.32
C ARG A 582 40.76 3.37 30.01
N PHE A 583 40.07 2.83 29.02
CA PHE A 583 38.72 3.24 28.66
C PHE A 583 37.90 2.02 28.21
N GLY A 584 36.59 2.15 28.13
CA GLY A 584 35.70 1.08 27.67
C GLY A 584 34.69 1.56 26.65
N ALA A 585 34.25 0.62 25.81
CA ALA A 585 33.14 0.78 24.89
C ALA A 585 31.99 -0.12 25.34
N THR A 586 30.79 0.44 25.44
CA THR A 586 29.58 -0.35 25.68
C THR A 586 29.03 -0.80 24.33
N VAL A 587 28.81 -2.10 24.15
CA VAL A 587 28.29 -2.71 22.92
C VAL A 587 26.96 -3.38 23.24
N ARG A 588 25.98 -3.23 22.36
CA ARG A 588 24.68 -3.88 22.48
C ARG A 588 24.29 -4.56 21.18
N ASN A 589 23.72 -5.76 21.26
CA ASN A 589 23.09 -6.41 20.14
C ASN A 589 21.62 -5.99 20.05
N LEU A 590 21.25 -5.44 18.89
CA LEU A 590 19.89 -4.99 18.58
C LEU A 590 19.17 -5.94 17.60
N GLY A 591 19.86 -7.00 17.15
CA GLY A 591 19.31 -8.07 16.35
C GLY A 591 18.57 -9.11 17.20
N SER A 592 17.71 -9.89 16.54
CA SER A 592 16.91 -10.97 17.16
C SER A 592 17.67 -12.29 17.32
N THR A 593 18.96 -12.31 16.97
CA THR A 593 19.82 -13.50 17.00
C THR A 593 21.21 -13.15 17.54
N THR A 594 21.97 -14.15 17.96
CA THR A 594 23.36 -13.97 18.42
C THR A 594 24.25 -13.47 17.28
N ALA A 595 25.05 -12.44 17.54
CA ALA A 595 25.94 -11.82 16.58
C ALA A 595 27.37 -11.74 17.11
N SER A 596 28.35 -11.79 16.22
CA SER A 596 29.78 -11.66 16.51
C SER A 596 30.42 -10.63 15.59
N GLU A 597 31.16 -9.67 16.14
CA GLU A 597 31.83 -8.61 15.36
C GLU A 597 33.11 -8.12 16.07
N THR A 598 34.06 -7.59 15.30
CA THR A 598 35.26 -6.93 15.81
C THR A 598 34.99 -5.45 16.01
N VAL A 599 34.99 -4.98 17.26
CA VAL A 599 34.86 -3.57 17.60
C VAL A 599 36.20 -2.87 17.47
N THR A 600 36.25 -1.88 16.58
CA THR A 600 37.45 -1.08 16.32
C THR A 600 37.32 0.32 16.95
N VAL A 601 38.30 0.71 17.76
CA VAL A 601 38.42 2.07 18.31
C VAL A 601 39.74 2.69 17.89
N ARG A 602 39.68 3.86 17.28
CA ARG A 602 40.83 4.69 16.94
C ARG A 602 41.14 5.63 18.11
N ALA A 603 42.37 5.61 18.61
CA ALA A 603 42.87 6.49 19.67
C ALA A 603 44.07 7.28 19.15
N GLY A 604 43.84 8.50 18.65
CA GLY A 604 44.85 9.26 17.90
C GLY A 604 45.29 8.52 16.63
N ASN A 605 46.59 8.20 16.52
CA ASN A 605 47.15 7.46 15.37
C ASN A 605 47.15 5.93 15.55
N ARG A 606 46.59 5.41 16.65
CA ARG A 606 46.51 3.97 16.92
C ARG A 606 45.10 3.45 16.69
N THR A 607 45.01 2.23 16.18
CA THR A 607 43.75 1.49 16.05
C THR A 607 43.79 0.30 17.01
N LEU A 608 42.73 0.12 17.80
CA LEU A 608 42.58 -0.94 18.78
C LEU A 608 41.36 -1.79 18.41
N GLU A 609 41.48 -3.11 18.49
CA GLU A 609 40.45 -4.04 18.04
C GLU A 609 40.13 -5.09 19.13
N ARG A 610 38.84 -5.41 19.26
CA ARG A 610 38.34 -6.43 20.19
C ARG A 610 37.12 -7.15 19.60
N ASP A 611 37.17 -8.47 19.57
CA ASP A 611 36.02 -9.28 19.18
C ASP A 611 34.99 -9.33 20.30
N VAL A 612 33.72 -9.22 19.93
CA VAL A 612 32.59 -9.30 20.85
C VAL A 612 31.53 -10.24 20.26
N THR A 613 30.88 -11.02 21.12
CA THR A 613 29.75 -11.87 20.76
C THR A 613 28.66 -11.66 21.79
N LEU A 614 27.45 -11.36 21.34
CA LEU A 614 26.30 -11.07 22.20
C LEU A 614 25.04 -11.75 21.65
N GLY A 615 24.22 -12.28 22.54
CA GLY A 615 22.86 -12.74 22.26
C GLY A 615 21.89 -11.60 21.95
N SER A 616 20.65 -11.93 21.55
CA SER A 616 19.60 -10.94 21.26
C SER A 616 19.35 -10.01 22.45
N ASP A 617 19.30 -8.70 22.21
CA ASP A 617 19.09 -7.64 23.22
C ASP A 617 20.13 -7.59 24.36
N GLU A 618 21.22 -8.35 24.26
CA GLU A 618 22.30 -8.38 25.26
C GLU A 618 23.24 -7.17 25.09
N SER A 619 23.78 -6.67 26.20
CA SER A 619 24.77 -5.59 26.20
C SER A 619 25.97 -5.93 27.08
N THR A 620 27.17 -5.59 26.64
CA THR A 620 28.40 -5.75 27.42
C THR A 620 29.29 -4.52 27.33
N ARG A 621 30.27 -4.43 28.22
CA ARG A 621 31.30 -3.38 28.20
C ARG A 621 32.66 -4.00 27.96
N ILE A 622 33.29 -3.66 26.83
CA ILE A 622 34.64 -4.08 26.49
C ILE A 622 35.65 -3.00 26.88
N SER A 623 36.83 -3.41 27.34
CA SER A 623 37.88 -2.49 27.81
C SER A 623 39.08 -2.44 26.87
N PHE A 624 39.64 -1.24 26.72
CA PHE A 624 40.77 -0.91 25.87
C PHE A 624 41.85 -0.18 26.68
N GLU A 625 43.11 -0.34 26.26
CA GLU A 625 44.25 0.34 26.87
C GLU A 625 45.12 1.01 25.79
N THR A 626 45.61 2.22 26.06
CA THR A 626 46.56 2.93 25.19
C THR A 626 47.48 3.84 26.01
N SER A 627 48.43 4.52 25.37
CA SER A 627 49.27 5.55 25.98
C SER A 627 49.62 6.63 24.96
N PHE A 628 49.78 7.86 25.45
CA PHE A 628 50.07 9.04 24.63
C PHE A 628 51.41 9.65 25.03
N GLN A 629 52.28 9.91 24.04
CA GLN A 629 53.65 10.39 24.27
C GLN A 629 53.73 11.92 24.36
N THR A 630 52.95 12.61 23.54
CA THR A 630 52.91 14.08 23.47
C THR A 630 51.66 14.61 24.15
N ALA A 631 51.80 15.74 24.87
CA ALA A 631 50.65 16.44 25.42
C ALA A 631 49.82 17.09 24.29
N GLY A 632 48.52 17.19 24.50
CA GLY A 632 47.53 17.64 23.54
C GLY A 632 46.19 16.94 23.73
N THR A 633 45.18 17.36 22.97
CA THR A 633 43.86 16.71 22.95
C THR A 633 43.84 15.63 21.88
N TYR A 634 43.43 14.42 22.26
CA TYR A 634 43.27 13.29 21.37
C TYR A 634 41.81 12.88 21.30
N GLU A 635 41.40 12.38 20.15
CA GLU A 635 40.07 11.83 19.95
C GLU A 635 40.12 10.29 20.00
N LEU A 636 39.21 9.72 20.78
CA LEU A 636 38.81 8.32 20.73
C LEU A 636 37.60 8.25 19.81
N ALA A 637 37.68 7.47 18.73
CA ALA A 637 36.61 7.38 17.74
C ALA A 637 36.33 5.92 17.39
N THR A 638 35.06 5.57 17.32
CA THR A 638 34.54 4.32 16.75
C THR A 638 33.39 4.68 15.81
N ASP A 639 32.73 3.68 15.22
CA ASP A 639 31.61 3.93 14.30
C ASP A 639 30.49 4.68 15.04
N GLY A 640 30.23 5.92 14.61
CA GLY A 640 29.19 6.78 15.18
C GLY A 640 29.42 7.41 16.57
N VAL A 641 30.48 7.07 17.32
CA VAL A 641 30.72 7.60 18.68
C VAL A 641 32.16 8.12 18.85
N THR A 642 32.30 9.37 19.32
CA THR A 642 33.61 9.94 19.66
C THR A 642 33.69 10.53 21.08
N ARG A 643 34.90 10.54 21.63
CA ARG A 643 35.23 11.10 22.95
C ARG A 643 36.61 11.73 22.93
N SER A 644 36.74 12.98 23.37
CA SER A 644 38.04 13.63 23.55
C SER A 644 38.70 13.24 24.87
N VAL A 645 40.02 13.06 24.86
CA VAL A 645 40.87 12.90 26.04
C VAL A 645 42.00 13.93 26.02
N THR A 646 42.19 14.67 27.11
CA THR A 646 43.27 15.66 27.24
C THR A 646 44.50 15.00 27.86
N VAL A 647 45.60 15.01 27.13
CA VAL A 647 46.88 14.48 27.60
C VAL A 647 47.74 15.64 28.05
N TYR A 648 48.14 15.64 29.32
CA TYR A 648 48.92 16.73 29.90
C TYR A 648 50.33 16.30 30.31
N ARG A 649 51.27 17.25 30.28
CA ARG A 649 52.59 17.06 30.89
C ARG A 649 52.49 17.30 32.40
N PRO A 650 53.10 16.44 33.23
CA PRO A 650 53.24 16.74 34.66
C PRO A 650 54.05 18.04 34.86
N ASN A 651 53.78 18.74 35.96
CA ASN A 651 54.49 19.96 36.37
C ASN A 651 54.45 21.14 35.38
N THR A 652 53.34 21.32 34.66
CA THR A 652 53.08 22.54 33.88
C THR A 652 52.08 23.39 34.66
N LEU A 653 52.35 24.69 34.84
CA LEU A 653 51.35 25.63 35.36
C LEU A 653 50.43 26.06 34.20
N GLN A 654 49.13 26.16 34.50
CA GLN A 654 48.11 26.60 33.57
C GLN A 654 47.05 27.45 34.29
N LEU A 655 46.71 28.59 33.71
CA LEU A 655 45.58 29.43 34.02
C LEU A 655 44.37 28.85 33.29
N PRO A 656 43.21 28.73 33.96
CA PRO A 656 41.99 28.34 33.29
C PRO A 656 41.72 29.24 32.08
N SER A 657 41.27 28.68 30.96
CA SER A 657 40.94 29.45 29.75
C SER A 657 39.84 30.49 29.99
N GLU A 658 39.05 30.31 31.04
CA GLU A 658 37.98 31.22 31.45
C GLU A 658 38.50 32.41 32.26
N TYR A 659 39.80 32.48 32.54
CA TYR A 659 40.41 33.59 33.27
C TYR A 659 40.31 34.90 32.47
N PRO A 660 39.95 36.02 33.10
CA PRO A 660 39.70 37.26 32.38
C PRO A 660 40.97 37.82 31.74
N THR A 661 40.91 38.08 30.44
CA THR A 661 41.97 38.77 29.68
C THR A 661 41.88 40.30 29.80
N ARG A 662 40.79 40.83 30.39
CA ARG A 662 40.56 42.25 30.59
C ARG A 662 40.09 42.56 32.00
N ALA A 663 40.57 43.65 32.58
CA ALA A 663 40.14 44.08 33.91
C ALA A 663 40.11 45.62 34.06
N PRO A 664 39.21 46.16 34.90
CA PRO A 664 39.23 47.58 35.23
C PRO A 664 40.48 47.97 36.02
N PRO A 665 41.01 49.19 35.82
CA PRO A 665 42.09 49.70 36.64
C PRO A 665 41.73 49.68 38.13
N GLY A 666 42.69 49.27 38.97
CA GLY A 666 42.48 49.19 40.41
C GLY A 666 41.41 48.17 40.83
N SER A 667 41.10 47.15 40.04
CA SER A 667 40.31 46.00 40.52
C SER A 667 41.21 44.96 41.21
N THR A 668 40.62 44.04 41.99
CA THR A 668 41.36 42.89 42.56
C THR A 668 40.92 41.62 41.85
N LEU A 669 41.89 40.87 41.34
CA LEU A 669 41.71 39.57 40.70
C LEU A 669 42.25 38.48 41.61
N VAL A 670 41.56 37.36 41.76
CA VAL A 670 42.10 36.15 42.38
C VAL A 670 42.73 35.32 41.27
N VAL A 671 44.05 35.15 41.28
CA VAL A 671 44.80 34.39 40.29
C VAL A 671 44.94 32.95 40.79
N PRO A 672 44.30 31.96 40.13
CA PRO A 672 44.51 30.55 40.44
C PRO A 672 45.81 30.07 39.81
N ALA A 673 46.55 29.23 40.53
CA ALA A 673 47.64 28.43 39.97
C ALA A 673 47.20 26.97 39.91
N THR A 674 46.89 26.52 38.70
CA THR A 674 46.45 25.15 38.43
C THR A 674 47.42 24.46 37.49
N THR A 675 47.34 23.14 37.41
CA THR A 675 47.91 22.35 36.31
C THR A 675 46.89 22.19 35.18
N PRO A 676 47.27 21.65 33.99
CA PRO A 676 46.31 21.39 32.92
C PRO A 676 45.15 20.45 33.26
N ASN A 677 45.32 19.60 34.28
CA ASN A 677 44.26 18.76 34.86
C ASN A 677 43.55 19.44 36.04
N GLU A 678 43.64 20.77 36.09
CA GLU A 678 43.00 21.66 37.07
C GLU A 678 43.33 21.36 38.54
N SER A 679 44.44 20.66 38.79
CA SER A 679 44.89 20.41 40.16
C SER A 679 45.53 21.69 40.71
N VAL A 680 45.09 22.06 41.90
CA VAL A 680 45.53 23.27 42.60
C VAL A 680 47.00 23.15 43.00
N VAL A 681 47.80 24.19 42.73
CA VAL A 681 49.22 24.25 43.08
C VAL A 681 49.47 25.39 44.08
N SER A 682 49.84 25.03 45.30
CA SER A 682 50.22 25.99 46.35
C SER A 682 51.67 26.47 46.19
N GLY A 683 51.97 27.67 46.72
CA GLY A 683 53.33 28.23 46.71
C GLY A 683 53.83 28.64 45.31
N VAL A 684 52.93 28.92 44.37
CA VAL A 684 53.28 29.47 43.06
C VAL A 684 53.44 30.98 43.18
N THR A 685 54.53 31.52 42.66
CA THR A 685 54.76 32.97 42.62
C THR A 685 54.04 33.56 41.43
N VAL A 686 53.08 34.45 41.69
CA VAL A 686 52.32 35.19 40.69
C VAL A 686 52.83 36.62 40.64
N THR A 687 53.18 37.09 39.45
CA THR A 687 53.72 38.44 39.24
C THR A 687 52.89 39.22 38.21
N LEU A 688 52.57 40.48 38.53
CA LEU A 688 51.87 41.43 37.65
C LEU A 688 52.40 42.84 37.93
N ASP A 689 52.94 43.51 36.90
CA ASP A 689 53.45 44.89 37.03
C ASP A 689 54.46 45.07 38.18
N GLY A 690 55.44 44.16 38.27
CA GLY A 690 56.47 44.16 39.32
C GLY A 690 55.97 43.77 40.72
N ARG A 691 54.67 43.63 40.94
CA ARG A 691 54.09 43.12 42.20
C ARG A 691 54.09 41.59 42.17
N SER A 692 54.50 40.96 43.26
CA SER A 692 54.54 39.50 43.40
C SER A 692 53.80 39.04 44.64
N ALA A 693 53.04 37.95 44.54
CA ALA A 693 52.44 37.27 45.68
C ALA A 693 52.43 35.75 45.45
N THR A 694 52.33 34.97 46.52
CA THR A 694 52.37 33.50 46.46
C THR A 694 50.98 32.90 46.70
N THR A 695 50.67 31.83 45.98
CA THR A 695 49.40 31.12 46.15
C THR A 695 49.33 30.39 47.48
N ASP A 696 48.15 30.42 48.09
CA ASP A 696 47.86 29.76 49.37
C ASP A 696 47.64 28.23 49.22
N ALA A 697 47.18 27.57 50.29
CA ALA A 697 46.85 26.14 50.26
C ALA A 697 45.67 25.81 49.32
N ARG A 698 44.85 26.80 48.94
CA ARG A 698 43.78 26.69 47.94
C ARG A 698 44.27 27.09 46.54
N GLY A 699 45.58 27.34 46.39
CA GLY A 699 46.28 27.67 45.15
C GLY A 699 45.76 28.93 44.46
N GLY A 700 45.14 29.84 45.21
CA GLY A 700 44.73 31.15 44.72
C GLY A 700 45.53 32.26 45.38
N VAL A 701 45.69 33.39 44.70
CA VAL A 701 46.25 34.61 45.30
C VAL A 701 45.56 35.87 44.78
N PRO A 702 45.12 36.79 45.64
CA PRO A 702 44.60 38.08 45.20
C PRO A 702 45.74 38.98 44.71
N ILE A 703 45.61 39.47 43.48
CA ILE A 703 46.51 40.44 42.85
C ILE A 703 45.71 41.70 42.51
N ARG A 704 46.26 42.86 42.86
CA ARG A 704 45.69 44.16 42.51
C ARG A 704 46.09 44.53 41.07
N VAL A 705 45.09 44.84 40.24
CA VAL A 705 45.27 45.29 38.87
C VAL A 705 45.84 46.72 38.87
N PRO A 706 46.84 47.03 38.00
CA PRO A 706 47.41 48.37 37.87
C PRO A 706 46.35 49.47 37.65
N GLU A 707 46.66 50.70 38.09
CA GLU A 707 45.76 51.86 37.93
C GLU A 707 45.86 52.51 36.55
N GLU A 708 46.96 52.30 35.85
CA GLU A 708 47.17 52.80 34.51
C GLU A 708 46.59 51.82 33.48
N PRO A 709 45.77 52.30 32.51
CA PRO A 709 45.36 51.47 31.39
C PRO A 709 46.56 51.06 30.53
N GLY A 710 46.61 49.79 30.12
CA GLY A 710 47.75 49.23 29.38
C GLY A 710 47.69 47.71 29.27
N MET A 711 48.64 47.12 28.55
CA MET A 711 48.83 45.66 28.53
C MET A 711 49.89 45.26 29.54
N TYR A 712 49.56 44.31 30.40
CA TYR A 712 50.46 43.80 31.44
C TYR A 712 50.60 42.28 31.31
N THR A 713 51.79 41.77 31.61
CA THR A 713 52.04 40.32 31.65
C THR A 713 51.84 39.80 33.07
N LEU A 714 50.87 38.93 33.24
CA LEU A 714 50.68 38.11 34.43
C LEU A 714 51.53 36.85 34.28
N ARG A 715 52.49 36.62 35.18
CA ARG A 715 53.40 35.46 35.11
C ARG A 715 53.29 34.59 36.36
N LEU A 716 53.08 33.30 36.16
CA LEU A 716 53.05 32.25 37.17
C LEU A 716 54.34 31.45 37.09
N SER A 717 55.07 31.34 38.21
CA SER A 717 56.34 30.59 38.25
C SER A 717 56.52 29.84 39.57
N LYS A 718 57.07 28.62 39.49
CA LYS A 718 57.47 27.80 40.62
C LYS A 718 58.60 26.86 40.20
N ASP A 719 59.56 26.64 41.08
CA ASP A 719 60.68 25.73 40.80
C ASP A 719 60.18 24.31 40.51
N GLY A 720 60.76 23.69 39.49
CA GLY A 720 60.33 22.37 38.99
C GLY A 720 59.06 22.38 38.14
N TYR A 721 58.44 23.55 37.91
CA TYR A 721 57.30 23.72 37.01
C TYR A 721 57.68 24.55 35.78
N VAL A 722 57.05 24.24 34.64
CA VAL A 722 57.07 25.13 33.48
C VAL A 722 56.22 26.37 33.82
N ALA A 723 56.84 27.54 33.76
CA ALA A 723 56.19 28.82 34.02
C ALA A 723 55.18 29.16 32.92
N GLU A 724 54.18 29.96 33.27
CA GLU A 724 53.12 30.39 32.37
C GLU A 724 53.01 31.92 32.39
N GLU A 725 52.71 32.50 31.23
CA GLU A 725 52.49 33.92 31.06
C GLU A 725 51.14 34.18 30.39
N HIS A 726 50.42 35.18 30.87
CA HIS A 726 49.12 35.56 30.38
C HIS A 726 49.05 37.09 30.22
N THR A 727 48.53 37.55 29.08
CA THR A 727 48.40 38.99 28.83
C THR A 727 47.08 39.51 29.41
N LEU A 728 47.16 40.47 30.32
CA LEU A 728 46.02 41.16 30.92
C LEU A 728 45.94 42.60 30.36
N THR A 729 44.84 42.92 29.69
CA THR A 729 44.55 44.29 29.20
C THR A 729 43.76 45.06 30.26
N VAL A 730 44.35 46.14 30.76
CA VAL A 730 43.72 47.03 31.73
C VAL A 730 43.08 48.18 30.99
N GLU A 731 41.75 48.30 31.07
CA GLU A 731 40.99 49.34 30.36
C GLU A 731 39.80 49.85 31.19
N ARG A 732 39.48 51.13 31.06
CA ARG A 732 38.34 51.73 31.76
C ARG A 732 37.05 51.16 31.17
N GLY A 733 36.16 50.69 32.05
CA GLY A 733 34.86 50.13 31.65
C GLY A 733 34.88 48.62 31.32
N ALA A 734 36.00 47.91 31.52
CA ALA A 734 36.04 46.46 31.35
C ALA A 734 34.99 45.76 32.24
N PRO A 735 34.14 44.88 31.70
CA PRO A 735 33.08 44.24 32.48
C PRO A 735 33.65 43.16 33.40
N GLN A 736 33.23 43.16 34.66
CA GLN A 736 33.63 42.14 35.65
C GLN A 736 32.75 40.90 35.56
N ARG A 737 32.96 40.10 34.50
CA ARG A 737 32.17 38.90 34.18
C ARG A 737 32.65 37.68 34.96
N LEU A 738 31.75 36.74 35.23
CA LEU A 738 32.14 35.40 35.67
C LEU A 738 32.83 34.66 34.51
N GLY A 739 33.81 33.84 34.83
CA GLY A 739 34.34 32.86 33.88
C GLY A 739 33.42 31.64 33.87
N GLY A 740 33.21 31.01 32.71
CA GLY A 740 32.43 29.78 32.66
C GLY A 740 32.78 28.88 31.50
N ARG A 741 32.61 27.58 31.71
CA ARG A 741 32.83 26.52 30.75
C ARG A 741 31.62 25.60 30.73
N LEU A 742 31.15 25.28 29.53
CA LEU A 742 30.10 24.31 29.29
C LEU A 742 30.69 23.16 28.49
N THR A 743 30.48 21.92 28.95
CA THR A 743 30.93 20.71 28.26
C THR A 743 29.78 19.72 28.15
N VAL A 744 29.83 18.88 27.10
CA VAL A 744 28.90 17.77 26.88
C VAL A 744 29.70 16.51 26.56
N SER A 745 29.38 15.41 27.22
CA SER A 745 30.13 14.16 27.09
C SER A 745 29.18 12.96 26.94
N PRO A 746 29.28 12.19 25.84
CA PRO A 746 30.09 12.46 24.65
C PRO A 746 29.54 13.65 23.84
N SER A 747 30.38 14.28 23.00
CA SER A 747 29.97 15.39 22.11
C SER A 747 29.22 14.94 20.87
N THR A 748 29.27 13.65 20.54
CA THR A 748 28.49 13.03 19.48
C THR A 748 27.89 11.71 19.98
N GLY A 749 26.64 11.41 19.63
CA GLY A 749 25.98 10.18 20.05
C GLY A 749 24.78 9.81 19.18
N SER A 750 24.27 8.60 19.39
CA SER A 750 23.01 8.13 18.78
C SER A 750 21.81 8.53 19.63
N ARG A 751 20.59 8.22 19.17
CA ARG A 751 19.35 8.35 19.96
C ARG A 751 19.32 7.52 21.26
N LEU A 752 20.20 6.53 21.39
CA LEU A 752 20.36 5.73 22.62
C LEU A 752 21.44 6.29 23.57
N THR A 753 22.21 7.27 23.11
CA THR A 753 23.30 7.83 23.90
C THR A 753 22.73 8.89 24.83
N ASN A 754 22.88 8.70 26.14
CA ASN A 754 22.51 9.69 27.15
C ASN A 754 23.75 10.55 27.48
N PRO A 755 23.88 11.77 26.92
CA PRO A 755 24.99 12.65 27.27
C PRO A 755 24.81 13.26 28.67
N THR A 756 25.94 13.57 29.31
CA THR A 756 25.98 14.40 30.51
C THR A 756 26.46 15.80 30.13
N VAL A 757 25.77 16.84 30.61
CA VAL A 757 26.14 18.24 30.40
C VAL A 757 26.68 18.81 31.71
N THR A 758 27.87 19.41 31.67
CA THR A 758 28.52 19.99 32.84
C THR A 758 28.75 21.48 32.62
N ALA A 759 28.17 22.31 33.49
CA ALA A 759 28.35 23.76 33.51
C ALA A 759 29.19 24.17 34.73
N ARG A 760 30.37 24.73 34.49
CA ARG A 760 31.29 25.21 35.52
C ARG A 760 31.42 26.72 35.45
N VAL A 761 31.29 27.40 36.58
CA VAL A 761 31.34 28.87 36.66
C VAL A 761 32.25 29.31 37.79
N ALA A 762 33.12 30.27 37.52
CA ALA A 762 34.14 30.77 38.44
C ALA A 762 34.03 32.28 38.63
N ASN A 763 34.27 32.76 39.85
CA ASN A 763 34.39 34.17 40.18
C ASN A 763 35.86 34.58 40.34
N PRO A 764 36.50 35.16 39.30
CA PRO A 764 37.90 35.59 39.37
C PRO A 764 38.09 36.91 40.13
N TRP A 765 37.03 37.55 40.62
CA TRP A 765 37.09 38.88 41.23
C TRP A 765 37.21 38.80 42.74
N GLY A 766 37.93 39.75 43.35
CA GLY A 766 38.13 39.86 44.80
C GLY A 766 36.89 40.26 45.62
N ARG A 767 35.67 40.03 45.11
CA ARG A 767 34.40 40.39 45.75
C ARG A 767 33.35 39.30 45.57
N PHE A 768 32.35 39.28 46.44
CA PHE A 768 31.18 38.42 46.32
C PHE A 768 30.29 38.82 45.14
N LEU A 769 29.81 37.85 44.36
CA LEU A 769 28.91 38.05 43.23
C LEU A 769 27.73 37.09 43.32
N VAL A 770 26.52 37.62 43.11
CA VAL A 770 25.29 36.83 42.92
C VAL A 770 24.87 36.97 41.46
N ARG A 771 24.66 35.87 40.75
CA ARG A 771 24.33 35.87 39.32
C ARG A 771 23.32 34.80 38.96
N ASN A 772 22.49 35.10 37.97
CA ASN A 772 21.58 34.13 37.38
C ASN A 772 22.28 33.44 36.20
N LEU A 773 22.47 32.13 36.32
CA LEU A 773 22.96 31.27 35.26
C LEU A 773 21.76 30.73 34.49
N THR A 774 21.71 30.98 33.19
CA THR A 774 20.66 30.49 32.32
C THR A 774 21.27 29.53 31.30
N LEU A 775 20.89 28.26 31.34
CA LEU A 775 21.23 27.28 30.31
C LEU A 775 20.12 27.26 29.26
N VAL A 776 20.47 27.55 28.02
CA VAL A 776 19.58 27.44 26.86
C VAL A 776 19.89 26.13 26.14
N SER A 777 18.88 25.27 26.00
CA SER A 777 18.97 23.94 25.40
C SER A 777 17.74 23.65 24.53
N PRO A 778 17.73 22.57 23.73
CA PRO A 778 16.55 22.16 22.95
C PRO A 778 15.32 21.87 23.82
N GLY A 779 15.53 21.37 25.05
CA GLY A 779 14.46 21.15 26.04
C GLY A 779 13.89 22.42 26.69
N GLY A 780 14.36 23.59 26.26
CA GLY A 780 13.98 24.87 26.83
C GLY A 780 15.10 25.50 27.65
N THR A 781 14.69 26.44 28.51
CA THR A 781 15.61 27.32 29.25
C THR A 781 15.53 27.03 30.75
N GLN A 782 16.66 26.68 31.36
CA GLN A 782 16.77 26.51 32.81
C GLN A 782 17.54 27.68 33.43
N THR A 783 17.06 28.24 34.54
CA THR A 783 17.77 29.31 35.26
C THR A 783 18.03 28.93 36.70
N ARG A 784 19.27 29.13 37.19
CA ARG A 784 19.67 28.94 38.59
C ARG A 784 20.46 30.16 39.08
N THR A 785 20.15 30.65 40.28
CA THR A 785 20.94 31.68 40.94
C THR A 785 22.12 31.06 41.66
N VAL A 786 23.33 31.57 41.42
CA VAL A 786 24.56 31.15 42.11
C VAL A 786 25.16 32.30 42.91
N GLU A 787 25.61 31.97 44.12
CA GLU A 787 26.32 32.87 45.02
C GLU A 787 27.80 32.47 45.06
N LEU A 788 28.68 33.34 44.56
CA LEU A 788 30.10 33.05 44.41
C LEU A 788 30.93 34.07 45.20
N THR A 789 31.60 33.59 46.24
CA THR A 789 32.66 34.34 46.94
C THR A 789 33.88 34.53 46.03
N ALA A 790 34.82 35.40 46.43
CA ALA A 790 36.01 35.69 45.66
C ALA A 790 36.86 34.42 45.43
N GLY A 791 37.18 34.10 44.17
CA GLY A 791 37.94 32.91 43.79
C GLY A 791 37.14 31.59 43.82
N ASN A 792 35.84 31.62 44.13
CA ASN A 792 35.02 30.42 44.21
C ASN A 792 34.63 29.89 42.83
N VAL A 793 34.51 28.56 42.72
CA VAL A 793 34.10 27.83 41.53
C VAL A 793 32.91 26.94 41.89
N SER A 794 31.85 27.01 41.09
CA SER A 794 30.66 26.15 41.21
C SER A 794 30.51 25.31 39.95
N GLU A 795 30.09 24.05 40.14
CA GLU A 795 29.89 23.08 39.07
C GLU A 795 28.47 22.52 39.17
N ILE A 796 27.81 22.41 38.02
CA ILE A 796 26.44 21.92 37.88
C ILE A 796 26.44 20.86 36.80
N GLU A 797 26.10 19.63 37.18
CA GLU A 797 25.84 18.55 36.23
C GLU A 797 24.35 18.46 35.93
N LEU A 798 24.03 18.23 34.66
CA LEU A 798 22.68 18.09 34.14
C LEU A 798 22.62 16.83 33.27
N SER A 799 21.57 16.05 33.47
CA SER A 799 21.27 14.85 32.71
C SER A 799 20.68 15.18 31.32
N ALA A 800 20.71 14.20 30.42
CA ALA A 800 20.14 14.34 29.07
C ALA A 800 18.67 14.77 29.09
N SER A 801 17.84 14.22 30.00
CA SER A 801 16.42 14.58 30.11
C SER A 801 16.23 16.02 30.58
N GLU A 802 17.03 16.50 31.53
CA GLU A 802 16.95 17.88 32.03
C GLU A 802 17.24 18.93 30.94
N VAL A 803 18.06 18.60 29.94
CA VAL A 803 18.40 19.48 28.81
C VAL A 803 17.59 19.19 27.54
N GLY A 804 16.56 18.33 27.61
CA GLY A 804 15.71 17.93 26.49
C GLY A 804 16.42 17.15 25.39
N LEU A 805 17.43 16.36 25.76
CA LEU A 805 18.14 15.42 24.91
C LEU A 805 17.81 13.95 25.26
N GLY A 806 16.90 13.70 26.21
CA GLY A 806 16.51 12.36 26.67
C GLY A 806 15.35 11.71 25.92
N ASP A 807 14.51 12.50 25.22
CA ASP A 807 13.28 12.04 24.56
C ASP A 807 13.47 11.95 23.03
N ASP A 808 14.27 10.98 22.59
CA ASP A 808 14.49 10.65 21.15
C ASP A 808 14.77 11.88 20.24
N PRO A 809 15.86 12.63 20.48
CA PRO A 809 16.16 13.83 19.70
C PRO A 809 16.40 13.50 18.21
N PRO A 810 15.82 14.27 17.27
CA PRO A 810 16.11 14.15 15.84
C PRO A 810 17.62 14.17 15.50
N PRO A 811 18.05 13.54 14.39
CA PRO A 811 19.43 13.69 13.93
C PRO A 811 19.75 15.17 13.63
N GLY A 812 20.87 15.67 14.14
CA GLY A 812 21.20 17.08 14.03
C GLY A 812 22.26 17.54 15.02
N SER A 813 22.63 18.82 14.94
CA SER A 813 23.53 19.46 15.90
C SER A 813 22.72 20.35 16.84
N TYR A 814 22.95 20.19 18.13
CA TYR A 814 22.27 20.89 19.21
C TYR A 814 23.28 21.75 19.98
N ASP A 815 23.12 23.07 19.87
CA ASP A 815 23.95 24.01 20.61
C ASP A 815 23.35 24.30 21.99
N LEU A 816 24.11 23.97 23.02
CA LEU A 816 23.85 24.31 24.41
C LEU A 816 24.59 25.61 24.73
N ARG A 817 23.89 26.59 25.31
CA ARG A 817 24.48 27.91 25.62
C ARG A 817 24.34 28.24 27.10
N LEU A 818 25.46 28.57 27.75
CA LEU A 818 25.48 29.08 29.11
C LEU A 818 25.48 30.60 29.08
N VAL A 819 24.42 31.20 29.63
CA VAL A 819 24.15 32.64 29.63
C VAL A 819 24.21 33.18 31.06
N VAL A 820 24.87 34.31 31.26
CA VAL A 820 24.91 35.03 32.53
C VAL A 820 24.59 36.49 32.27
N ASP A 821 23.58 37.03 32.98
CA ASP A 821 23.07 38.40 32.81
C ASP A 821 22.81 38.77 31.33
N GLY A 822 22.22 37.84 30.57
CA GLY A 822 21.90 38.02 29.14
C GLY A 822 23.08 37.91 28.17
N THR A 823 24.29 37.61 28.65
CA THR A 823 25.48 37.39 27.81
C THR A 823 25.84 35.91 27.76
N VAL A 824 26.04 35.36 26.56
CA VAL A 824 26.57 33.99 26.39
C VAL A 824 28.03 33.96 26.82
N ILE A 825 28.37 33.14 27.82
CA ILE A 825 29.74 32.99 28.33
C ILE A 825 30.42 31.69 27.88
N SER A 826 29.65 30.66 27.51
CA SER A 826 30.17 29.41 26.92
C SER A 826 29.11 28.74 26.04
N THR A 827 29.55 27.99 25.04
CA THR A 827 28.69 27.15 24.17
C THR A 827 29.30 25.76 24.03
N ALA A 828 28.46 24.74 24.02
CA ALA A 828 28.84 23.36 23.73
C ALA A 828 27.89 22.78 22.68
N THR A 829 28.40 22.05 21.70
CA THR A 829 27.58 21.44 20.66
C THR A 829 27.51 19.93 20.86
N TYR A 830 26.30 19.39 20.92
CA TYR A 830 26.03 17.96 20.90
C TYR A 830 25.51 17.54 19.52
N ARG A 831 26.14 16.57 18.87
CA ARG A 831 25.70 16.08 17.56
C ARG A 831 25.05 14.71 17.66
N VAL A 832 23.77 14.63 17.30
CA VAL A 832 23.05 13.37 17.14
C VAL A 832 23.27 12.85 15.72
N THR A 833 23.91 11.69 15.59
CA THR A 833 24.15 11.01 14.30
C THR A 833 22.90 10.24 13.85
N GLY A 834 22.67 10.21 12.53
CA GLY A 834 21.55 9.48 11.93
C GLY A 834 21.82 7.97 11.87
N ASP A 835 20.79 7.19 12.18
CA ASP A 835 20.81 5.76 12.49
C ASP A 835 21.39 4.83 11.38
N GLU A 836 22.63 4.36 11.57
CA GLU A 836 23.08 3.05 11.05
C GLU A 836 22.19 1.89 11.55
N ARG A 837 21.46 2.13 12.65
CA ARG A 837 20.47 1.23 13.25
C ARG A 837 19.26 0.95 12.37
N VAL A 838 18.83 1.87 11.49
CA VAL A 838 17.66 1.63 10.64
C VAL A 838 17.97 0.61 9.54
N ALA A 839 19.22 0.49 9.09
CA ALA A 839 19.64 -0.61 8.23
C ALA A 839 19.60 -1.95 8.99
N ALA A 840 20.03 -1.97 10.26
CA ALA A 840 19.97 -3.16 11.12
C ALA A 840 18.53 -3.56 11.52
N THR A 841 17.63 -2.61 11.81
CA THR A 841 16.20 -2.91 12.06
C THR A 841 15.43 -3.19 10.78
N LEU A 842 15.82 -2.63 9.63
CA LEU A 842 15.37 -3.09 8.32
C LEU A 842 15.82 -4.53 8.02
N SER A 843 16.93 -5.00 8.60
CA SER A 843 17.33 -6.43 8.50
C SER A 843 16.65 -7.34 9.52
N SER A 844 16.22 -6.84 10.69
CA SER A 844 15.61 -7.68 11.75
C SER A 844 14.08 -7.65 11.80
N ARG A 845 13.45 -6.53 11.42
CA ARG A 845 11.97 -6.34 11.42
C ARG A 845 11.40 -6.01 10.05
N GLY A 846 12.20 -5.53 9.10
CA GLY A 846 11.76 -5.31 7.72
C GLY A 846 12.06 -6.52 6.85
N GLU A 847 11.12 -6.95 6.01
CA GLU A 847 11.42 -7.84 4.89
C GLU A 847 11.40 -7.02 3.61
N TYR A 848 12.56 -6.89 2.95
CA TYR A 848 12.64 -6.31 1.62
C TYR A 848 12.26 -7.36 0.59
N THR A 849 11.36 -7.00 -0.31
CA THR A 849 10.96 -7.83 -1.45
C THR A 849 11.14 -7.05 -2.74
N GLU A 850 11.83 -7.64 -3.72
CA GLU A 850 11.80 -7.15 -5.10
C GLU A 850 10.39 -7.32 -5.67
N GLY A 851 9.85 -6.28 -6.30
CA GLY A 851 8.44 -6.22 -6.68
C GLY A 851 7.62 -5.35 -5.74
N THR A 852 6.29 -5.35 -5.93
CA THR A 852 5.40 -4.79 -4.90
C THR A 852 5.12 -5.87 -3.86
N GLY A 853 5.21 -5.53 -2.58
CA GLY A 853 4.93 -6.45 -1.47
C GLY A 853 3.49 -6.94 -1.47
N ILE A 854 2.61 -6.17 -2.13
CA ILE A 854 1.23 -6.57 -2.45
C ILE A 854 1.22 -7.76 -3.43
N GLY A 855 2.12 -7.80 -4.42
CA GLY A 855 2.26 -8.93 -5.36
C GLY A 855 2.56 -10.25 -4.65
N ARG A 856 3.58 -10.28 -3.77
CA ARG A 856 3.88 -11.46 -2.95
C ARG A 856 2.76 -11.79 -1.96
N ALA A 857 2.11 -10.79 -1.37
CA ALA A 857 0.99 -11.03 -0.46
C ALA A 857 -0.22 -11.65 -1.18
N ILE A 858 -0.49 -11.20 -2.40
CA ILE A 858 -1.47 -11.83 -3.28
C ILE A 858 -1.04 -13.27 -3.60
N GLU A 859 0.23 -13.51 -3.91
CA GLU A 859 0.77 -14.86 -4.14
C GLU A 859 0.66 -15.76 -2.89
N ASN A 860 0.86 -15.22 -1.69
CA ASN A 860 0.78 -15.95 -0.43
C ASN A 860 -0.68 -16.23 0.00
N VAL A 861 -1.58 -15.27 -0.20
CA VAL A 861 -3.00 -15.38 0.23
C VAL A 861 -3.85 -16.12 -0.79
N PHE A 862 -3.70 -15.80 -2.07
CA PHE A 862 -4.53 -16.35 -3.16
C PHE A 862 -3.80 -17.43 -3.96
N GLY A 863 -2.57 -17.78 -3.61
CA GLY A 863 -1.71 -18.62 -4.42
C GLY A 863 -1.23 -17.87 -5.68
N ASN A 864 -0.54 -18.57 -6.58
CA ASN A 864 -0.15 -17.98 -7.86
C ASN A 864 -1.40 -17.68 -8.72
N VAL A 865 -1.90 -16.43 -8.71
CA VAL A 865 -3.05 -15.99 -9.51
C VAL A 865 -2.82 -16.23 -11.02
N GLN A 866 -1.56 -16.29 -11.47
CA GLN A 866 -1.25 -16.69 -12.85
C GLN A 866 -1.67 -18.13 -13.14
N LEU A 867 -1.62 -19.03 -12.16
CA LEU A 867 -2.14 -20.39 -12.29
C LEU A 867 -3.64 -20.37 -12.57
N LEU A 868 -4.41 -19.52 -11.88
CA LEU A 868 -5.84 -19.35 -12.16
C LEU A 868 -6.07 -18.88 -13.60
N PHE A 869 -5.28 -17.92 -14.09
CA PHE A 869 -5.37 -17.47 -15.48
C PHE A 869 -5.01 -18.57 -16.49
N VAL A 870 -3.97 -19.35 -16.22
CA VAL A 870 -3.58 -20.51 -17.06
C VAL A 870 -4.69 -21.55 -17.08
N VAL A 871 -5.31 -21.85 -15.93
CA VAL A 871 -6.42 -22.79 -15.81
C VAL A 871 -7.64 -22.29 -16.57
N LEU A 872 -8.00 -21.01 -16.42
CA LEU A 872 -9.12 -20.39 -17.13
C LEU A 872 -8.92 -20.45 -18.64
N VAL A 873 -7.75 -20.05 -19.15
CA VAL A 873 -7.43 -20.10 -20.58
C VAL A 873 -7.40 -21.54 -21.09
N SER A 874 -6.87 -22.48 -20.30
CA SER A 874 -6.85 -23.91 -20.67
C SER A 874 -8.25 -24.49 -20.77
N LEU A 875 -9.10 -24.27 -19.77
CA LEU A 875 -10.50 -24.72 -19.78
C LEU A 875 -11.32 -24.06 -20.89
N ALA A 876 -11.09 -22.78 -21.16
CA ALA A 876 -11.68 -22.08 -22.31
C ALA A 876 -11.22 -22.72 -23.63
N GLY A 877 -9.95 -23.07 -23.74
CA GLY A 877 -9.38 -23.81 -24.87
C GLY A 877 -10.02 -25.19 -25.05
N LEU A 878 -10.16 -25.97 -23.97
CA LEU A 878 -10.86 -27.27 -23.99
C LEU A 878 -12.33 -27.14 -24.41
N SER A 879 -13.05 -26.14 -23.86
CA SER A 879 -14.44 -25.83 -24.23
C SER A 879 -14.56 -25.47 -25.71
N THR A 880 -13.62 -24.66 -26.20
CA THR A 880 -13.52 -24.30 -27.61
C THR A 880 -13.32 -25.55 -28.46
N ILE A 881 -12.34 -26.40 -28.10
CA ILE A 881 -12.08 -27.66 -28.81
C ILE A 881 -13.35 -28.53 -28.88
N GLY A 882 -14.07 -28.67 -27.76
CA GLY A 882 -15.34 -29.39 -27.72
C GLY A 882 -16.34 -28.82 -28.73
N GLY A 883 -16.61 -27.52 -28.65
CA GLY A 883 -17.58 -26.83 -29.51
C GLY A 883 -17.23 -26.88 -31.01
N THR A 884 -15.97 -26.61 -31.36
CA THR A 884 -15.51 -26.67 -32.75
C THR A 884 -15.45 -28.10 -33.26
N THR A 885 -15.08 -29.09 -32.44
CA THR A 885 -15.07 -30.52 -32.82
C THR A 885 -16.48 -30.97 -33.18
N ALA A 886 -17.50 -30.56 -32.42
CA ALA A 886 -18.89 -30.87 -32.76
C ALA A 886 -19.30 -30.30 -34.12
N THR A 887 -18.92 -29.04 -34.38
CA THR A 887 -19.20 -28.35 -35.64
C THR A 887 -18.48 -29.01 -36.82
N PHE A 888 -17.19 -29.33 -36.69
CA PHE A 888 -16.41 -30.00 -37.74
C PHE A 888 -16.86 -31.44 -37.95
N ALA A 889 -17.19 -32.20 -36.90
CA ALA A 889 -17.71 -33.56 -37.03
C ALA A 889 -19.02 -33.56 -37.83
N GLN A 890 -19.86 -32.54 -37.65
CA GLN A 890 -21.07 -32.35 -38.42
C GLN A 890 -20.78 -32.00 -39.89
N ALA A 891 -19.84 -31.08 -40.15
CA ALA A 891 -19.44 -30.70 -41.51
C ALA A 891 -18.81 -31.88 -42.28
N VAL A 892 -17.91 -32.62 -41.63
CA VAL A 892 -17.26 -33.83 -42.16
C VAL A 892 -18.32 -34.90 -42.46
N HIS A 893 -19.29 -35.10 -41.56
CA HIS A 893 -20.35 -36.07 -41.78
C HIS A 893 -21.28 -35.70 -42.94
N ALA A 894 -21.62 -34.41 -43.10
CA ALA A 894 -22.41 -33.93 -44.23
C ALA A 894 -21.72 -34.24 -45.57
N ASN A 895 -20.39 -34.21 -45.59
CA ASN A 895 -19.57 -34.48 -46.77
C ASN A 895 -18.92 -35.89 -46.77
N ARG A 896 -19.44 -36.85 -45.99
CA ARG A 896 -18.87 -38.21 -45.86
C ARG A 896 -18.71 -38.94 -47.20
N ARG A 897 -19.61 -38.69 -48.16
CA ARG A 897 -19.58 -39.30 -49.49
C ARG A 897 -18.38 -38.80 -50.31
N VAL A 898 -18.07 -37.51 -50.22
CA VAL A 898 -16.92 -36.91 -50.89
C VAL A 898 -15.62 -37.47 -50.32
N ILE A 899 -15.54 -37.60 -48.99
CA ILE A 899 -14.40 -38.25 -48.31
C ILE A 899 -14.27 -39.72 -48.73
N GLY A 900 -15.39 -40.43 -48.87
CA GLY A 900 -15.44 -41.79 -49.41
C GLY A 900 -14.91 -41.90 -50.84
N ILE A 901 -15.23 -40.93 -51.71
CA ILE A 901 -14.72 -40.85 -53.08
C ILE A 901 -13.20 -40.65 -53.10
N TYR A 902 -12.68 -39.67 -52.36
CA TYR A 902 -11.22 -39.45 -52.25
C TYR A 902 -10.47 -40.69 -51.79
N ARG A 903 -11.05 -41.45 -50.85
CA ARG A 903 -10.46 -42.69 -50.36
C ARG A 903 -10.59 -43.86 -51.35
N ALA A 904 -11.67 -43.91 -52.13
CA ALA A 904 -11.84 -44.88 -53.20
C ALA A 904 -10.87 -44.62 -54.37
N THR A 905 -10.53 -43.35 -54.61
CA THR A 905 -9.55 -42.95 -55.64
C THR A 905 -8.09 -42.98 -55.15
N GLY A 906 -7.80 -43.63 -54.01
CA GLY A 906 -6.43 -43.88 -53.53
C GLY A 906 -5.82 -42.81 -52.60
N ALA A 907 -6.58 -41.83 -52.11
CA ALA A 907 -6.04 -40.86 -51.15
C ALA A 907 -5.70 -41.53 -49.80
N SER A 908 -4.47 -41.33 -49.33
CA SER A 908 -4.02 -41.85 -48.04
C SER A 908 -4.74 -41.15 -46.86
N ARG A 909 -4.85 -41.84 -45.72
CA ARG A 909 -5.48 -41.29 -44.49
C ARG A 909 -4.86 -39.96 -44.06
N ARG A 910 -3.53 -39.82 -44.21
CA ARG A 910 -2.80 -38.58 -43.92
C ARG A 910 -3.16 -37.46 -44.88
N ARG A 911 -3.35 -37.76 -46.17
CA ARG A 911 -3.72 -36.76 -47.19
C ARG A 911 -5.13 -36.21 -46.96
N VAL A 912 -6.08 -37.06 -46.55
CA VAL A 912 -7.45 -36.62 -46.18
C VAL A 912 -7.42 -35.74 -44.92
N LEU A 913 -6.64 -36.11 -43.90
CA LEU A 913 -6.47 -35.28 -42.70
C LEU A 913 -5.80 -33.93 -43.01
N ALA A 914 -4.77 -33.90 -43.87
CA ALA A 914 -4.11 -32.67 -44.28
C ALA A 914 -5.06 -31.74 -45.06
N LEU A 915 -5.93 -32.29 -45.92
CA LEU A 915 -6.94 -31.51 -46.64
C LEU A 915 -7.96 -30.88 -45.68
N LEU A 916 -8.43 -31.64 -44.69
CA LEU A 916 -9.34 -31.15 -43.66
C LEU A 916 -8.69 -30.11 -42.75
N ALA A 917 -7.41 -30.28 -42.41
CA ALA A 917 -6.65 -29.27 -41.67
C ALA A 917 -6.49 -27.97 -42.47
N ALA A 918 -6.21 -28.06 -43.78
CA ALA A 918 -6.12 -26.89 -44.64
C ALA A 918 -7.47 -26.15 -44.77
N ASP A 919 -8.58 -26.90 -44.90
CA ASP A 919 -9.92 -26.31 -44.89
C ASP A 919 -10.27 -25.69 -43.53
N ALA A 920 -9.83 -26.30 -42.42
CA ALA A 920 -9.99 -25.75 -41.08
C ALA A 920 -9.23 -24.42 -40.93
N VAL A 921 -7.99 -24.31 -41.45
CA VAL A 921 -7.24 -23.03 -41.44
C VAL A 921 -7.97 -21.95 -42.25
N ARG A 922 -8.43 -22.27 -43.46
CA ARG A 922 -9.15 -21.32 -44.34
C ARG A 922 -10.43 -20.80 -43.71
N LEU A 923 -11.11 -21.64 -42.91
CA LEU A 923 -12.31 -21.25 -42.17
C LEU A 923 -11.97 -20.52 -40.86
N ALA A 924 -10.91 -20.95 -40.16
CA ALA A 924 -10.54 -20.44 -38.84
C ALA A 924 -9.94 -19.04 -38.89
N ILE A 925 -9.16 -18.66 -39.91
CA ILE A 925 -8.58 -17.32 -40.02
C ILE A 925 -9.66 -16.22 -40.04
N PRO A 926 -10.62 -16.21 -40.99
CA PRO A 926 -11.66 -15.18 -41.00
C PRO A 926 -12.58 -15.27 -39.79
N ALA A 927 -12.82 -16.47 -39.25
CA ALA A 927 -13.57 -16.65 -38.02
C ALA A 927 -12.83 -16.00 -36.83
N ALA A 928 -11.53 -16.25 -36.66
CA ALA A 928 -10.72 -15.68 -35.59
C ALA A 928 -10.66 -14.14 -35.65
N VAL A 929 -10.52 -13.56 -36.85
CA VAL A 929 -10.56 -12.09 -37.04
C VAL A 929 -11.91 -11.52 -36.61
N LEU A 930 -13.02 -12.13 -37.06
CA LEU A 930 -14.36 -11.70 -36.67
C LEU A 930 -14.59 -11.86 -35.16
N SER A 931 -14.19 -12.99 -34.60
CA SER A 931 -14.29 -13.33 -33.18
C SER A 931 -13.51 -12.36 -32.30
N PHE A 932 -12.28 -12.02 -32.69
CA PHE A 932 -11.47 -11.02 -31.99
C PHE A 932 -12.14 -9.65 -32.03
N GLY A 933 -12.60 -9.20 -33.21
CA GLY A 933 -13.29 -7.93 -33.36
C GLY A 933 -14.57 -7.84 -32.52
N LEU A 934 -15.38 -8.90 -32.49
CA LEU A 934 -16.58 -8.98 -31.66
C LEU A 934 -16.24 -8.97 -30.16
N ALA A 935 -15.24 -9.72 -29.73
CA ALA A 935 -14.80 -9.76 -28.34
C ALA A 935 -14.25 -8.40 -27.88
N ALA A 936 -13.40 -7.77 -28.69
CA ALA A 936 -12.84 -6.46 -28.40
C ALA A 936 -13.93 -5.37 -28.39
N ALA A 937 -14.87 -5.39 -29.34
CA ALA A 937 -16.00 -4.46 -29.36
C ALA A 937 -16.92 -4.64 -28.15
N LEU A 938 -17.22 -5.88 -27.75
CA LEU A 938 -18.01 -6.16 -26.55
C LEU A 938 -17.30 -5.65 -25.29
N LEU A 939 -16.01 -5.95 -25.12
CA LEU A 939 -15.23 -5.46 -23.97
C LEU A 939 -15.13 -3.94 -23.96
N TRP A 940 -14.99 -3.30 -25.12
CA TRP A 940 -15.00 -1.85 -25.24
C TRP A 940 -16.34 -1.24 -24.79
N VAL A 941 -17.48 -1.84 -25.19
CA VAL A 941 -18.80 -1.42 -24.71
C VAL A 941 -18.93 -1.64 -23.20
N LEU A 942 -18.52 -2.80 -22.69
CA LEU A 942 -18.58 -3.13 -21.26
C LEU A 942 -17.69 -2.22 -20.40
N ALA A 943 -16.55 -1.79 -20.92
CA ALA A 943 -15.68 -0.80 -20.28
C ALA A 943 -16.35 0.58 -20.19
N ARG A 944 -17.20 0.94 -21.16
CA ARG A 944 -17.94 2.23 -21.18
C ARG A 944 -19.14 2.28 -20.24
N VAL A 945 -19.69 1.12 -19.87
CA VAL A 945 -20.79 1.01 -18.89
C VAL A 945 -20.32 0.56 -17.50
N ASP A 946 -19.01 0.71 -17.24
CA ASP A 946 -18.33 0.39 -15.98
C ASP A 946 -18.63 -1.04 -15.45
N VAL A 947 -18.83 -1.99 -16.35
CA VAL A 947 -18.95 -3.42 -16.01
C VAL A 947 -17.57 -4.03 -15.76
N LEU A 948 -16.53 -3.48 -16.38
CA LEU A 948 -15.14 -3.94 -16.26
C LEU A 948 -14.38 -3.14 -15.17
N VAL A 949 -15.00 -3.00 -13.99
CA VAL A 949 -14.40 -2.38 -12.81
C VAL A 949 -14.39 -3.40 -11.68
N VAL A 950 -13.24 -3.59 -11.03
CA VAL A 950 -13.04 -4.58 -9.96
C VAL A 950 -12.26 -3.94 -8.82
N PHE A 951 -12.82 -3.94 -7.60
CA PHE A 951 -12.30 -3.17 -6.45
C PHE A 951 -12.03 -1.68 -6.75
N GLY A 952 -12.83 -1.09 -7.63
CA GLY A 952 -12.64 0.30 -8.09
C GLY A 952 -11.59 0.47 -9.20
N ILE A 953 -10.92 -0.61 -9.60
CA ILE A 953 -9.86 -0.60 -10.62
C ILE A 953 -10.49 -0.87 -11.99
N ARG A 954 -10.22 -0.01 -12.97
CA ARG A 954 -10.67 -0.21 -14.36
C ARG A 954 -9.80 -1.26 -15.05
N LEU A 955 -10.45 -2.28 -15.61
CA LEU A 955 -9.76 -3.28 -16.43
C LEU A 955 -9.62 -2.74 -17.86
N ALA A 956 -8.40 -2.32 -18.22
CA ALA A 956 -8.10 -1.90 -19.59
C ALA A 956 -8.12 -3.11 -20.54
N VAL A 957 -8.73 -2.94 -21.72
CA VAL A 957 -8.75 -3.99 -22.76
C VAL A 957 -7.39 -4.03 -23.47
N PRO A 958 -6.57 -5.07 -23.29
CA PRO A 958 -5.23 -5.09 -23.85
C PRO A 958 -5.29 -5.44 -25.33
N VAL A 959 -5.19 -4.44 -26.19
CA VAL A 959 -5.08 -4.65 -27.65
C VAL A 959 -3.61 -4.54 -28.07
N THR A 960 -2.74 -5.33 -27.45
CA THR A 960 -1.31 -5.34 -27.80
C THR A 960 -1.07 -6.26 -29.00
N PRO A 961 -0.18 -5.90 -29.95
CA PRO A 961 0.08 -6.72 -31.14
C PRO A 961 0.47 -8.17 -30.81
N LEU A 962 1.20 -8.37 -29.70
CA LEU A 962 1.59 -9.69 -29.22
C LEU A 962 0.39 -10.52 -28.76
N LEU A 963 -0.51 -9.94 -27.95
CA LEU A 963 -1.71 -10.67 -27.49
C LEU A 963 -2.66 -10.97 -28.66
N VAL A 964 -2.78 -10.07 -29.63
CA VAL A 964 -3.57 -10.32 -30.86
C VAL A 964 -2.95 -11.48 -31.65
N GLY A 965 -1.63 -11.47 -31.85
CA GLY A 965 -0.93 -12.54 -32.57
C GLY A 965 -1.04 -13.91 -31.89
N VAL A 966 -0.79 -13.96 -30.57
CA VAL A 966 -0.87 -15.20 -29.78
C VAL A 966 -2.30 -15.73 -29.73
N SER A 967 -3.29 -14.87 -29.53
CA SER A 967 -4.69 -15.28 -29.48
C SER A 967 -5.20 -15.78 -30.84
N ALA A 968 -4.86 -15.09 -31.94
CA ALA A 968 -5.21 -15.51 -33.30
C ALA A 968 -4.57 -16.85 -33.68
N LEU A 969 -3.26 -17.02 -33.40
CA LEU A 969 -2.56 -18.29 -33.61
C LEU A 969 -3.18 -19.41 -32.78
N GLY A 970 -3.44 -19.15 -31.49
CA GLY A 970 -4.11 -20.09 -30.58
C GLY A 970 -5.48 -20.53 -31.11
N ALA A 971 -6.33 -19.60 -31.55
CA ALA A 971 -7.63 -19.91 -32.14
C ALA A 971 -7.54 -20.80 -33.38
N VAL A 972 -6.60 -20.50 -34.30
CA VAL A 972 -6.38 -21.31 -35.50
C VAL A 972 -5.89 -22.71 -35.11
N CYS A 973 -4.94 -22.82 -34.19
CA CYS A 973 -4.45 -24.10 -33.68
C CYS A 973 -5.57 -24.94 -33.06
N LEU A 974 -6.41 -24.34 -32.21
CA LEU A 974 -7.55 -25.03 -31.59
C LEU A 974 -8.55 -25.52 -32.64
N ALA A 975 -8.85 -24.71 -33.65
CA ALA A 975 -9.75 -25.09 -34.74
C ALA A 975 -9.20 -26.25 -35.57
N VAL A 976 -7.90 -26.23 -35.90
CA VAL A 976 -7.21 -27.32 -36.62
C VAL A 976 -7.20 -28.61 -35.80
N CYS A 977 -6.81 -28.53 -34.52
CA CYS A 977 -6.86 -29.67 -33.60
C CYS A 977 -8.26 -30.28 -33.54
N SER A 978 -9.29 -29.43 -33.46
CA SER A 978 -10.69 -29.86 -33.44
C SER A 978 -11.12 -30.55 -34.72
N ALA A 979 -10.73 -30.02 -35.89
CA ALA A 979 -11.02 -30.63 -37.17
C ALA A 979 -10.35 -32.00 -37.31
N VAL A 980 -9.11 -32.14 -36.83
CA VAL A 980 -8.38 -33.42 -36.83
C VAL A 980 -9.07 -34.42 -35.90
N ILE A 981 -9.37 -34.05 -34.65
CA ILE A 981 -10.08 -34.90 -33.68
C ILE A 981 -11.41 -35.37 -34.28
N ALA A 982 -12.20 -34.44 -34.81
CA ALA A 982 -13.48 -34.73 -35.46
C ALA A 982 -13.35 -35.70 -36.64
N ALA A 983 -12.28 -35.59 -37.43
CA ALA A 983 -12.06 -36.38 -38.63
C ALA A 983 -11.51 -37.80 -38.35
N THR A 984 -10.74 -37.99 -37.27
CA THR A 984 -10.09 -39.28 -36.95
C THR A 984 -11.00 -40.51 -37.00
N PRO A 985 -12.23 -40.52 -36.43
CA PRO A 985 -13.11 -41.69 -36.53
C PRO A 985 -13.61 -41.93 -37.97
N PHE A 986 -13.83 -40.88 -38.76
CA PHE A 986 -14.33 -41.00 -40.14
C PHE A 986 -13.29 -41.54 -41.11
N VAL A 987 -12.02 -41.18 -40.90
CA VAL A 987 -10.90 -41.66 -41.72
C VAL A 987 -10.57 -43.14 -41.43
N ARG A 988 -11.00 -43.68 -40.28
CA ARG A 988 -10.82 -45.08 -39.87
C ARG A 988 -11.90 -46.04 -40.37
N PHE A 989 -13.08 -45.56 -40.81
CA PHE A 989 -14.14 -46.44 -41.34
C PHE A 989 -13.75 -47.11 -42.67
N ASP A 990 -14.35 -48.23 -43.04
CA ASP A 990 -14.18 -48.78 -44.39
C ASP A 990 -14.87 -47.94 -45.46
N VAL A 991 -14.30 -47.94 -46.68
CA VAL A 991 -14.80 -47.16 -47.83
C VAL A 991 -16.27 -47.50 -48.12
N GLY A 992 -16.68 -48.76 -47.97
CA GLY A 992 -18.07 -49.19 -48.13
C GLY A 992 -19.05 -48.54 -47.15
N ARG A 993 -18.65 -48.31 -45.89
CA ARG A 993 -19.48 -47.61 -44.88
C ARG A 993 -19.56 -46.10 -45.11
N LEU A 994 -18.60 -45.51 -45.83
CA LEU A 994 -18.60 -44.09 -46.19
C LEU A 994 -19.47 -43.80 -47.42
N LEU A 995 -19.66 -44.79 -48.29
CA LEU A 995 -20.43 -44.68 -49.53
C LEU A 995 -21.91 -45.11 -49.39
N HIS A 996 -22.24 -46.00 -48.44
CA HIS A 996 -23.62 -46.40 -48.16
C HIS A 996 -24.29 -45.58 -47.05
N ARG A 997 -25.60 -45.36 -47.19
CA ARG A 997 -26.37 -44.37 -46.43
C ARG A 997 -26.69 -44.81 -45.01
#